data_AF-M7BTJ3-F1
#
_entry.id   AF-M7BTJ3-F1
#
_cell.length_a   1.000
_cell.length_b   1.000
_cell.length_c   1.000
_cell.angle_alpha   90.00
_cell.angle_beta   90.00
_cell.angle_gamma   90.00
#
_symmetry.space_group_name_H-M   'P 1'
#
loop_
_entity.id
_entity.type
_entity.pdbx_description
1 polymer ?
#
loop_
_entity_poly.entity_id
_entity_poly.type
_entity_poly.pdbx_seq_one_letter_code
_entity_poly.pdbx_strand_id
1 'polypeptide(L)'
;DVGSCPPGSDVLYFDGDDAISYRFRGKTVRTVQDVFAFSFRTMEQDGLLMHGEGSQGDYITVELKQAQLVLHISLGSSLLHSSQGHTTVTVGSLLDDQHWHSLRIDRQGHHVNLSLDGEVKRFRCNGDFQQLDLDTELFFGGVINQKNRSLVYRQNFRGCMENIFFNWVNIADLARRRAPNIRFEGHVSHYCQDQPYMPITFAGINNYLQVPGIPRRNRLSVSFKFRSWDTVGLLLYTSFAEQLGSLEMVLSNGQVNVSIAQPGRKKLEFAAGYRLNDGFWHMVELVARDGSAVITIDDNDGAEFRVAHPFQLRTGTQYFFGALYKESCDAYRLSGKTSGNFTIDPDGSGPLKPFTVYCDIREDRAWTIVRHNRHYATRVRGSSLDRPFLGVVEYWNASWAEVEALANGSEYCEQHLEFSCYSSRLLNTPCRGGRHQPLPVRGPVPAGAAALPWRPRTDKGLLNFVDHLPVTQVVVGDTNRSQSEAQFLLGPLRCHGDRNTWNTVSFNKGASLLFPTFLANQSLDISFYFRTTALSGVFLENWGCRNYIRIELNTTRDVVFAYDIGNGDENLTVRSPVPFSDDEWHQVKAEINVKLARLRVDKLPWVVRLAPPQSYVRLEFDRPLYVETGVIDPEIQKYNTPGFSGCLSGVKFNSILPLKAIFRPSGRLVPYNIKGELVESNCGSMPLSILDIPPEMDPWYMGTGMSHPLLSFLFQVKTLVSELTPPSTSCA
;
A
#
# COMPACT_ATOMS: atom_id res chain seq x y z
N ASP A 1 -3.81 55.20 13.02
CA ASP A 1 -2.87 54.33 12.28
C ASP A 1 -3.60 53.17 11.63
N VAL A 2 -3.56 53.18 10.30
CA VAL A 2 -4.11 52.13 9.43
C VAL A 2 -3.16 50.95 9.49
N GLY A 3 -3.57 49.86 10.13
CA GLY A 3 -2.82 48.61 10.15
C GLY A 3 -2.83 47.98 8.77
N SER A 4 -1.75 48.19 8.01
CA SER A 4 -1.50 47.46 6.78
C SER A 4 -1.29 45.97 7.12
N CYS A 5 -2.21 45.11 6.70
CA CYS A 5 -1.88 43.71 6.48
C CYS A 5 -0.74 43.62 5.45
N PRO A 6 0.15 42.62 5.53
CA PRO A 6 0.97 42.28 4.37
C PRO A 6 0.00 41.92 3.22
N PRO A 7 0.24 42.36 1.98
CA PRO A 7 -0.58 41.94 0.86
C PRO A 7 -0.48 40.40 0.76
N GLY A 8 -1.59 39.70 1.00
CA GLY A 8 -1.69 38.27 0.71
C GLY A 8 -1.36 38.02 -0.76
N SER A 9 -0.80 36.84 -1.07
CA SER A 9 -0.47 36.44 -2.43
C SER A 9 -1.63 36.73 -3.39
N ASP A 10 -1.31 37.23 -4.58
CA ASP A 10 -2.31 37.54 -5.60
C ASP A 10 -2.78 36.22 -6.22
N VAL A 11 -3.93 35.71 -5.74
CA VAL A 11 -4.54 34.47 -6.21
C VAL A 11 -5.56 34.76 -7.32
N LEU A 12 -5.56 33.94 -8.37
CA LEU A 12 -6.51 33.95 -9.47
C LEU A 12 -7.20 32.58 -9.55
N TYR A 13 -8.51 32.59 -9.80
CA TYR A 13 -9.30 31.38 -10.04
C TYR A 13 -9.83 31.36 -11.47
N PHE A 14 -9.73 30.18 -12.09
CA PHE A 14 -10.17 29.88 -13.45
C PHE A 14 -11.20 28.75 -13.41
N ASP A 15 -12.33 28.91 -14.11
CA ASP A 15 -13.41 27.91 -14.15
C ASP A 15 -13.35 26.97 -15.37
N GLY A 16 -12.29 27.06 -16.19
CA GLY A 16 -12.13 26.30 -17.43
C GLY A 16 -12.61 27.06 -18.69
N ASP A 17 -13.47 28.05 -18.57
CA ASP A 17 -13.77 28.99 -19.66
C ASP A 17 -13.06 30.34 -19.52
N ASP A 18 -12.23 30.47 -18.48
CA ASP A 18 -11.51 31.69 -18.15
C ASP A 18 -10.03 31.59 -18.53
N ALA A 19 -9.44 32.70 -18.94
CA ALA A 19 -8.00 32.80 -19.14
C ALA A 19 -7.51 34.24 -18.95
N ILE A 20 -6.21 34.40 -18.72
CA ILE A 20 -5.54 35.70 -18.84
C ILE A 20 -4.41 35.63 -19.85
N SER A 21 -4.13 36.76 -20.51
CA SER A 21 -2.91 36.91 -21.30
C SER A 21 -2.09 38.11 -20.85
N TYR A 22 -0.77 37.92 -20.76
CA TYR A 22 0.22 38.97 -20.51
C TYR A 22 0.83 39.39 -21.84
N ARG A 23 0.57 40.63 -22.24
CA ARG A 23 1.10 41.22 -23.47
C ARG A 23 2.47 41.85 -23.22
N PHE A 24 3.45 41.46 -24.02
CA PHE A 24 4.79 42.02 -23.96
C PHE A 24 4.82 43.47 -24.44
N ARG A 25 5.79 44.24 -23.93
CA ARG A 25 6.02 45.63 -24.38
C ARG A 25 6.56 45.69 -25.82
N GLY A 26 7.34 44.69 -26.23
CA GLY A 26 7.79 44.49 -27.61
C GLY A 26 6.84 43.61 -28.40
N LYS A 27 6.83 43.72 -29.73
CA LYS A 27 6.00 42.85 -30.59
C LYS A 27 6.41 41.38 -30.52
N THR A 28 7.67 41.09 -30.22
CA THR A 28 8.23 39.75 -30.02
C THR A 28 9.25 39.82 -28.88
N VAL A 29 9.39 38.72 -28.14
CA VAL A 29 10.38 38.56 -27.08
C VAL A 29 11.34 37.44 -27.46
N ARG A 30 12.63 37.77 -27.50
CA ARG A 30 13.73 36.87 -27.87
C ARG A 30 14.68 36.74 -26.71
N THR A 31 14.64 35.62 -26.00
CA THR A 31 15.38 35.43 -24.74
C THR A 31 16.35 34.26 -24.82
N VAL A 32 17.47 34.37 -24.10
CA VAL A 32 18.42 33.26 -23.88
C VAL A 32 18.27 32.72 -22.45
N GLN A 33 17.73 33.53 -21.54
CA GLN A 33 17.49 33.16 -20.16
C GLN A 33 16.06 33.52 -19.78
N ASP A 34 15.36 32.59 -19.12
CA ASP A 34 13.99 32.80 -18.68
C ASP A 34 13.73 32.19 -17.31
N VAL A 35 12.89 32.87 -16.53
CA VAL A 35 12.34 32.35 -15.28
C VAL A 35 10.82 32.41 -15.37
N PHE A 36 10.19 31.24 -15.39
CA PHE A 36 8.74 31.09 -15.23
C PHE A 36 8.47 30.49 -13.86
N ALA A 37 7.56 31.06 -13.07
CA ALA A 37 7.17 30.48 -11.80
C ALA A 37 5.70 30.76 -11.51
N PHE A 38 5.00 29.79 -10.95
CA PHE A 38 3.66 29.95 -10.41
C PHE A 38 3.35 28.78 -9.49
N SER A 39 2.43 28.99 -8.55
CA SER A 39 1.83 27.89 -7.80
C SER A 39 0.42 27.65 -8.32
N PHE A 40 -0.03 26.40 -8.36
CA PHE A 40 -1.37 26.03 -8.78
C PHE A 40 -2.02 25.04 -7.81
N ARG A 41 -3.34 25.01 -7.82
CA ARG A 41 -4.19 24.14 -6.99
C ARG A 41 -5.40 23.71 -7.80
N THR A 42 -5.63 22.41 -7.96
CA THR A 42 -6.75 21.87 -8.74
C THR A 42 -7.20 20.49 -8.27
N MET A 43 -8.38 20.08 -8.73
CA MET A 43 -8.94 18.73 -8.65
C MET A 43 -9.07 18.07 -10.04
N GLU A 44 -8.71 18.80 -11.11
CA GLU A 44 -8.78 18.31 -12.47
C GLU A 44 -7.46 17.61 -12.85
N GLN A 45 -7.58 16.42 -13.41
CA GLN A 45 -6.43 15.63 -13.87
C GLN A 45 -5.75 16.20 -15.12
N ASP A 46 -6.49 16.97 -15.93
CA ASP A 46 -6.04 17.55 -17.17
C ASP A 46 -6.31 19.06 -17.17
N GLY A 47 -5.42 19.85 -17.77
CA GLY A 47 -5.65 21.29 -17.90
C GLY A 47 -4.44 22.09 -18.39
N LEU A 48 -4.68 23.05 -19.29
CA LEU A 48 -3.66 23.93 -19.82
C LEU A 48 -3.30 25.05 -18.83
N LEU A 49 -2.13 24.93 -18.19
CA LEU A 49 -1.69 25.88 -17.16
C LEU A 49 -1.09 27.16 -17.77
N MET A 50 -0.15 27.00 -18.72
CA MET A 50 0.57 28.11 -19.35
C MET A 50 0.88 27.79 -20.81
N HIS A 51 0.78 28.78 -21.68
CA HIS A 51 1.17 28.64 -23.09
C HIS A 51 1.75 29.95 -23.67
N GLY A 52 2.82 29.82 -24.45
CA GLY A 52 3.34 30.88 -25.31
C GLY A 52 3.88 30.27 -26.59
N GLU A 53 3.60 30.93 -27.72
CA GLU A 53 4.02 30.48 -29.06
C GLU A 53 4.53 31.68 -29.86
N GLY A 54 5.55 31.45 -30.68
CA GLY A 54 6.11 32.38 -31.63
C GLY A 54 5.75 32.02 -33.06
N SER A 55 5.67 33.01 -33.92
CA SER A 55 5.37 32.90 -35.35
C SER A 55 6.41 32.07 -36.13
N GLN A 56 7.58 31.84 -35.55
CA GLN A 56 8.65 30.99 -36.09
C GLN A 56 8.54 29.52 -35.64
N GLY A 57 7.56 29.17 -34.80
CA GLY A 57 7.31 27.81 -34.33
C GLY A 57 7.96 27.47 -32.98
N ASP A 58 8.64 28.43 -32.34
CA ASP A 58 9.10 28.33 -30.96
C ASP A 58 7.90 28.36 -30.02
N TYR A 59 7.91 27.53 -28.97
CA TYR A 59 6.83 27.56 -27.99
C TYR A 59 7.27 27.01 -26.65
N ILE A 60 6.51 27.37 -25.63
CA ILE A 60 6.57 26.77 -24.31
C ILE A 60 5.14 26.52 -23.84
N THR A 61 4.88 25.33 -23.33
CA THR A 61 3.56 24.93 -22.85
C THR A 61 3.70 24.09 -21.61
N VAL A 62 2.96 24.43 -20.57
CA VAL A 62 2.83 23.66 -19.34
C VAL A 62 1.39 23.23 -19.23
N GLU A 63 1.16 21.94 -19.07
CA GLU A 63 -0.17 21.37 -18.87
C GLU A 63 -0.15 20.29 -17.79
N LEU A 64 -1.32 20.03 -17.22
CA LEU A 64 -1.60 18.79 -16.51
C LEU A 64 -2.12 17.76 -17.51
N LYS A 65 -1.59 16.54 -17.41
CA LYS A 65 -2.09 15.35 -18.08
C LYS A 65 -2.08 14.19 -17.10
N GLN A 66 -3.24 13.57 -16.86
CA GLN A 66 -3.39 12.44 -15.94
C GLN A 66 -2.76 12.74 -14.56
N ALA A 67 -3.01 13.94 -14.01
CA ALA A 67 -2.48 14.44 -12.74
C ALA A 67 -0.94 14.53 -12.65
N GLN A 68 -0.24 14.51 -13.80
CA GLN A 68 1.19 14.81 -13.90
C GLN A 68 1.39 16.13 -14.65
N LEU A 69 2.49 16.83 -14.36
CA LEU A 69 2.84 18.06 -15.04
C LEU A 69 3.73 17.78 -16.24
N VAL A 70 3.28 18.20 -17.42
CA VAL A 70 3.98 18.03 -18.69
C VAL A 70 4.43 19.38 -19.21
N LEU A 71 5.75 19.55 -19.32
CA LEU A 71 6.38 20.70 -19.98
C LEU A 71 6.74 20.33 -21.41
N HIS A 72 6.20 21.08 -22.36
CA HIS A 72 6.64 21.09 -23.75
C HIS A 72 7.40 22.37 -24.03
N ILE A 73 8.59 22.26 -24.63
CA ILE A 73 9.38 23.41 -25.06
C ILE A 73 9.99 23.15 -26.43
N SER A 74 9.97 24.15 -27.30
CA SER A 74 10.71 24.14 -28.55
C SER A 74 11.42 25.46 -28.77
N LEU A 75 12.71 25.39 -29.08
CA LEU A 75 13.57 26.53 -29.42
C LEU A 75 13.76 26.65 -30.96
N GLY A 76 12.89 26.00 -31.74
CA GLY A 76 12.96 25.97 -33.20
C GLY A 76 13.66 24.73 -33.77
N SER A 77 13.38 24.40 -35.04
CA SER A 77 13.93 23.23 -35.73
C SER A 77 14.79 23.64 -36.93
N SER A 78 15.87 22.89 -37.20
CA SER A 78 16.76 23.15 -38.36
C SER A 78 16.44 22.18 -39.50
N LEU A 79 16.38 22.69 -40.74
CA LEU A 79 16.25 21.86 -41.94
C LEU A 79 17.61 21.35 -42.46
N LEU A 80 18.72 21.93 -42.00
CA LEU A 80 20.08 21.62 -42.44
C LEU A 80 20.71 20.48 -41.62
N HIS A 81 20.42 20.46 -40.33
CA HIS A 81 20.72 19.36 -39.43
C HIS A 81 19.35 18.82 -39.03
N SER A 82 19.01 17.58 -39.42
CA SER A 82 17.70 16.96 -39.17
C SER A 82 17.44 16.70 -37.67
N SER A 83 17.43 17.76 -36.87
CA SER A 83 17.27 17.79 -35.42
C SER A 83 15.88 18.38 -35.10
N GLN A 84 15.01 17.56 -34.49
CA GLN A 84 13.70 18.02 -34.03
C GLN A 84 13.91 18.87 -32.76
N GLY A 85 13.53 20.14 -32.80
CA GLY A 85 13.75 21.09 -31.70
C GLY A 85 12.75 20.98 -30.54
N HIS A 86 11.86 20.00 -30.58
CA HIS A 86 10.82 19.80 -29.55
C HIS A 86 11.33 18.93 -28.41
N THR A 87 11.07 19.35 -27.18
CA THR A 87 11.39 18.62 -25.95
C THR A 87 10.15 18.55 -25.07
N THR A 88 9.84 17.33 -24.60
CA THR A 88 8.78 17.08 -23.63
C THR A 88 9.37 16.49 -22.37
N VAL A 89 8.95 17.00 -21.21
CA VAL A 89 9.39 16.53 -19.90
C VAL A 89 8.19 16.44 -18.97
N THR A 90 7.98 15.25 -18.41
CA THR A 90 6.95 15.00 -17.40
C THR A 90 7.57 14.95 -16.00
N VAL A 91 6.89 15.56 -15.01
CA VAL A 91 7.27 15.61 -13.59
C VAL A 91 6.05 15.57 -12.68
N GLY A 92 6.22 15.05 -11.47
CA GLY A 92 5.17 14.96 -10.46
C GLY A 92 4.11 13.90 -10.77
N SER A 93 3.22 13.71 -9.80
CA SER A 93 2.07 12.80 -9.88
C SER A 93 1.04 13.20 -8.83
N LEU A 94 -0.24 12.92 -9.08
CA LEU A 94 -1.35 13.26 -8.17
C LEU A 94 -1.41 14.76 -7.85
N LEU A 95 -1.12 15.61 -8.85
CA LEU A 95 -1.13 17.08 -8.72
C LEU A 95 -2.55 17.67 -8.69
N ASP A 96 -3.56 16.80 -8.72
CA ASP A 96 -5.00 17.05 -8.63
C ASP A 96 -5.53 16.83 -7.19
N ASP A 97 -4.66 16.96 -6.19
CA ASP A 97 -4.94 16.64 -4.78
C ASP A 97 -5.54 17.80 -3.96
N GLN A 98 -5.90 18.91 -4.62
CA GLN A 98 -6.37 20.15 -3.99
C GLN A 98 -5.34 20.88 -3.10
N HIS A 99 -4.06 20.53 -3.15
CA HIS A 99 -2.99 21.26 -2.49
C HIS A 99 -2.29 22.23 -3.45
N TRP A 100 -1.54 23.17 -2.85
CA TRP A 100 -0.72 24.09 -3.62
C TRP A 100 0.56 23.38 -4.06
N HIS A 101 0.76 23.30 -5.38
CA HIS A 101 2.01 22.87 -5.98
C HIS A 101 2.74 24.06 -6.56
N SER A 102 4.06 24.14 -6.34
CA SER A 102 4.89 25.26 -6.81
C SER A 102 5.79 24.83 -7.95
N LEU A 103 5.57 25.44 -9.12
CA LEU A 103 6.36 25.24 -10.32
C LEU A 103 7.34 26.39 -10.51
N ARG A 104 8.60 26.05 -10.82
CA ARG A 104 9.61 27.01 -11.29
C ARG A 104 10.44 26.41 -12.42
N ILE A 105 10.56 27.14 -13.53
CA ILE A 105 11.37 26.79 -14.70
C ILE A 105 12.45 27.86 -14.83
N ASP A 106 13.71 27.46 -14.69
CA ASP A 106 14.89 28.30 -14.92
C ASP A 106 15.62 27.80 -16.17
N ARG A 107 15.58 28.58 -17.25
CA ARG A 107 16.20 28.23 -18.53
C ARG A 107 17.43 29.11 -18.78
N GLN A 108 18.52 28.48 -19.20
CA GLN A 108 19.75 29.13 -19.65
C GLN A 108 20.23 28.47 -20.95
N GLY A 109 19.94 29.12 -22.08
CA GLY A 109 20.15 28.56 -23.41
C GLY A 109 19.37 27.27 -23.58
N HIS A 110 20.08 26.16 -23.84
CA HIS A 110 19.47 24.83 -23.91
C HIS A 110 19.23 24.17 -22.55
N HIS A 111 19.85 24.65 -21.47
CA HIS A 111 19.74 23.98 -20.17
C HIS A 111 18.52 24.49 -19.42
N VAL A 112 17.72 23.57 -18.89
CA VAL A 112 16.52 23.89 -18.13
C VAL A 112 16.57 23.16 -16.79
N ASN A 113 16.35 23.92 -15.72
CA ASN A 113 16.06 23.40 -14.39
C ASN A 113 14.56 23.55 -14.14
N LEU A 114 13.84 22.44 -14.18
CA LEU A 114 12.41 22.36 -13.88
C LEU A 114 12.25 21.91 -12.43
N SER A 115 11.80 22.81 -11.57
CA SER A 115 11.52 22.57 -10.16
C SER A 115 10.02 22.43 -9.95
N LEU A 116 9.57 21.31 -9.37
CA LEU A 116 8.19 21.12 -8.92
C LEU A 116 8.22 20.73 -7.44
N ASP A 117 7.56 21.51 -6.58
CA ASP A 117 7.52 21.28 -5.12
C ASP A 117 8.90 21.17 -4.43
N GLY A 118 9.93 21.75 -5.05
CA GLY A 118 11.32 21.70 -4.59
C GLY A 118 12.18 20.63 -5.26
N GLU A 119 11.57 19.65 -5.94
CA GLU A 119 12.26 18.62 -6.71
C GLU A 119 12.72 19.17 -8.06
N VAL A 120 14.03 19.10 -8.33
CA VAL A 120 14.64 19.74 -9.52
C VAL A 120 15.03 18.69 -10.56
N LYS A 121 14.30 18.68 -11.68
CA LYS A 121 14.66 17.93 -12.90
C LYS A 121 15.48 18.81 -13.85
N ARG A 122 16.72 18.41 -14.10
CA ARG A 122 17.62 19.09 -15.04
C ARG A 122 17.62 18.39 -16.38
N PHE A 123 17.44 19.13 -17.45
CA PHE A 123 17.51 18.57 -18.80
C PHE A 123 18.04 19.59 -19.80
N ARG A 124 18.34 19.10 -21.00
CA ARG A 124 18.78 19.92 -22.13
C ARG A 124 17.71 19.86 -23.22
N CYS A 125 17.28 21.01 -23.71
CA CYS A 125 16.39 21.13 -24.86
C CYS A 125 17.06 20.56 -26.13
N ASN A 126 16.26 19.92 -26.96
CA ASN A 126 16.64 19.40 -28.27
C ASN A 126 16.83 20.55 -29.27
N GLY A 127 17.58 20.27 -30.35
CA GLY A 127 17.88 21.25 -31.40
C GLY A 127 19.12 22.10 -31.13
N ASP A 128 19.44 22.96 -32.09
CA ASP A 128 20.71 23.70 -32.16
C ASP A 128 20.58 25.18 -31.73
N PHE A 129 19.35 25.65 -31.54
CA PHE A 129 19.04 27.03 -31.19
C PHE A 129 18.94 27.25 -29.67
N GLN A 130 19.44 28.39 -29.20
CA GLN A 130 19.49 28.75 -27.77
C GLN A 130 18.44 29.79 -27.37
N GLN A 131 17.81 30.42 -28.34
CA GLN A 131 16.86 31.49 -28.12
C GLN A 131 15.45 30.91 -28.09
N LEU A 132 14.61 31.49 -27.22
CA LEU A 132 13.18 31.25 -27.21
C LEU A 132 12.51 32.51 -27.76
N ASP A 133 11.94 32.39 -28.95
CA ASP A 133 11.29 33.49 -29.66
C ASP A 133 9.76 33.38 -29.52
N LEU A 134 9.19 34.10 -28.55
CA LEU A 134 7.73 34.15 -28.35
C LEU A 134 7.12 35.37 -29.06
N ASP A 135 5.88 35.25 -29.53
CA ASP A 135 5.12 36.36 -30.15
C ASP A 135 4.64 37.36 -29.08
N THR A 136 3.48 38.01 -29.24
CA THR A 136 3.08 39.15 -28.41
C THR A 136 2.59 38.82 -27.01
N GLU A 137 2.14 37.59 -26.72
CA GLU A 137 1.36 37.28 -25.51
C GLU A 137 1.71 35.92 -24.89
N LEU A 138 1.73 35.85 -23.56
CA LEU A 138 1.75 34.62 -22.75
C LEU A 138 0.38 34.38 -22.13
N PHE A 139 -0.13 33.16 -22.21
CA PHE A 139 -1.45 32.77 -21.72
C PHE A 139 -1.35 31.92 -20.45
N PHE A 140 -2.30 32.12 -19.52
CA PHE A 140 -2.47 31.33 -18.30
C PHE A 140 -3.94 30.97 -18.11
N GLY A 141 -4.21 29.76 -17.60
CA GLY A 141 -5.57 29.25 -17.38
C GLY A 141 -6.23 28.63 -18.61
N GLY A 142 -5.74 28.91 -19.81
CA GLY A 142 -6.30 28.40 -21.06
C GLY A 142 -5.95 29.27 -22.26
N VAL A 143 -6.41 28.87 -23.45
CA VAL A 143 -6.27 29.67 -24.69
C VAL A 143 -7.61 29.71 -25.41
N ILE A 144 -8.20 30.91 -25.53
CA ILE A 144 -9.51 31.09 -26.16
C ILE A 144 -9.33 31.94 -27.42
N ASN A 145 -8.93 31.26 -28.49
CA ASN A 145 -9.14 31.59 -29.90
C ASN A 145 -8.41 30.55 -30.76
N GLN A 146 -9.14 29.58 -31.30
CA GLN A 146 -8.67 28.40 -32.03
C GLN A 146 -8.06 28.70 -33.42
N LYS A 147 -7.36 29.82 -33.60
CA LYS A 147 -6.56 30.03 -34.83
C LYS A 147 -5.29 29.18 -34.84
N ASN A 148 -4.79 28.77 -33.67
CA ASN A 148 -3.65 27.87 -33.55
C ASN A 148 -4.16 26.41 -33.56
N ARG A 149 -3.96 25.74 -34.69
CA ARG A 149 -4.37 24.34 -34.93
C ARG A 149 -3.75 23.34 -33.94
N SER A 150 -2.66 23.69 -33.27
CA SER A 150 -1.90 22.84 -32.34
C SER A 150 -2.55 22.67 -30.96
N LEU A 151 -3.48 23.55 -30.57
CA LEU A 151 -4.10 23.57 -29.23
C LEU A 151 -5.59 23.20 -29.22
N VAL A 152 -6.17 22.88 -30.37
CA VAL A 152 -7.63 22.64 -30.56
C VAL A 152 -8.18 21.51 -29.68
N TYR A 153 -7.32 20.63 -29.15
CA TYR A 153 -7.71 19.47 -28.35
C TYR A 153 -7.34 19.55 -26.86
N ARG A 154 -6.78 20.67 -26.38
CA ARG A 154 -6.38 20.81 -24.96
C ARG A 154 -7.52 21.41 -24.14
N GLN A 155 -7.80 20.81 -22.98
CA GLN A 155 -8.76 21.36 -22.02
C GLN A 155 -8.12 22.54 -21.29
N ASN A 156 -8.87 23.62 -21.10
CA ASN A 156 -8.43 24.75 -20.29
C ASN A 156 -8.36 24.36 -18.81
N PHE A 157 -7.57 25.09 -18.04
CA PHE A 157 -7.38 24.81 -16.62
C PHE A 157 -8.55 25.32 -15.79
N ARG A 158 -9.04 24.46 -14.91
CA ARG A 158 -9.96 24.81 -13.83
C ARG A 158 -9.23 24.64 -12.50
N GLY A 159 -9.25 25.68 -11.67
CA GLY A 159 -8.52 25.71 -10.40
C GLY A 159 -7.97 27.09 -10.08
N CYS A 160 -7.02 27.15 -9.16
CA CYS A 160 -6.41 28.40 -8.73
C CYS A 160 -4.93 28.45 -9.08
N MET A 161 -4.45 29.65 -9.36
CA MET A 161 -3.03 29.95 -9.50
C MET A 161 -2.67 31.17 -8.66
N GLU A 162 -1.47 31.15 -8.08
CA GLU A 162 -0.92 32.31 -7.38
C GLU A 162 0.55 32.50 -7.74
N ASN A 163 1.10 33.67 -7.37
CA ASN A 163 2.52 33.96 -7.55
C ASN A 163 2.98 33.74 -8.99
N ILE A 164 2.19 34.21 -9.97
CA ILE A 164 2.52 34.06 -11.40
C ILE A 164 3.62 35.06 -11.78
N PHE A 165 4.81 34.55 -12.07
CA PHE A 165 5.99 35.31 -12.43
C PHE A 165 6.54 34.90 -13.80
N PHE A 166 6.86 35.90 -14.62
CA PHE A 166 7.68 35.76 -15.81
C PHE A 166 8.81 36.80 -15.78
N ASN A 167 10.06 36.35 -15.78
CA ASN A 167 11.25 37.21 -15.78
C ASN A 167 11.14 38.37 -14.75
N TRP A 168 10.80 38.01 -13.51
CA TRP A 168 10.63 38.93 -12.37
C TRP A 168 9.40 39.84 -12.38
N VAL A 169 8.56 39.78 -13.42
CA VAL A 169 7.28 40.49 -13.47
C VAL A 169 6.22 39.66 -12.78
N ASN A 170 5.59 40.21 -11.72
CA ASN A 170 4.43 39.61 -11.06
C ASN A 170 3.17 39.84 -11.91
N ILE A 171 2.82 38.86 -12.74
CA ILE A 171 1.65 38.91 -13.62
C ILE A 171 0.35 38.86 -12.80
N ALA A 172 0.34 38.15 -11.66
CA ALA A 172 -0.85 38.07 -10.81
C ALA A 172 -1.22 39.43 -10.17
N ASP A 173 -0.24 40.21 -9.70
CA ASP A 173 -0.45 41.60 -9.23
C ASP A 173 -0.97 42.50 -10.36
N LEU A 174 -0.40 42.38 -11.56
CA LEU A 174 -0.86 43.13 -12.73
C LEU A 174 -2.31 42.80 -13.10
N ALA A 175 -2.69 41.52 -13.01
CA ALA A 175 -4.06 41.08 -13.24
C ALA A 175 -5.01 41.66 -12.18
N ARG A 176 -4.64 41.58 -10.90
CA ARG A 176 -5.45 42.13 -9.80
C ARG A 176 -5.69 43.63 -9.94
N ARG A 177 -4.68 44.39 -10.38
CA ARG A 177 -4.80 45.85 -10.64
C ARG A 177 -5.40 46.19 -12.00
N ARG A 178 -5.77 45.19 -12.81
CA ARG A 178 -6.27 45.35 -14.18
C ARG A 178 -5.36 46.24 -15.03
N ALA A 179 -4.06 45.97 -14.99
CA ALA A 179 -3.07 46.70 -15.77
C ALA A 179 -3.33 46.56 -17.28
N PRO A 180 -3.03 47.58 -18.11
CA PRO A 180 -3.41 47.62 -19.53
C PRO A 180 -2.71 46.57 -20.41
N ASN A 181 -1.66 45.93 -19.89
CA ASN A 181 -0.93 44.84 -20.53
C ASN A 181 -1.45 43.45 -20.14
N ILE A 182 -2.51 43.36 -19.34
CA ILE A 182 -3.24 42.11 -19.07
C ILE A 182 -4.55 42.12 -19.86
N ARG A 183 -4.84 41.01 -20.54
CA ARG A 183 -6.16 40.73 -21.10
C ARG A 183 -6.83 39.63 -20.29
N PHE A 184 -8.14 39.76 -20.17
CA PHE A 184 -8.99 38.78 -19.52
C PHE A 184 -9.91 38.20 -20.56
N GLU A 185 -10.00 36.87 -20.59
CA GLU A 185 -11.03 36.11 -21.25
C GLU A 185 -11.88 35.46 -20.16
N GLY A 186 -13.21 35.57 -20.25
CA GLY A 186 -14.10 35.11 -19.20
C GLY A 186 -14.09 35.99 -17.92
N HIS A 187 -14.45 35.39 -16.80
CA HIS A 187 -14.61 36.05 -15.50
C HIS A 187 -13.66 35.45 -14.44
N VAL A 188 -12.36 35.70 -14.64
CA VAL A 188 -11.31 35.33 -13.68
C VAL A 188 -11.55 35.97 -12.31
N SER A 189 -11.70 35.15 -11.28
CA SER A 189 -11.92 35.61 -9.90
C SER A 189 -10.58 35.88 -9.19
N HIS A 190 -10.54 36.85 -8.28
CA HIS A 190 -9.36 37.19 -7.46
C HIS A 190 -9.37 36.54 -6.07
N TYR A 191 -10.26 35.58 -5.87
CA TYR A 191 -10.29 34.73 -4.69
C TYR A 191 -10.47 33.30 -5.15
N CYS A 192 -9.76 32.40 -4.49
CA CYS A 192 -9.92 30.97 -4.73
C CYS A 192 -11.13 30.49 -3.92
N GLN A 193 -12.19 30.03 -4.59
CA GLN A 193 -13.26 29.32 -3.89
C GLN A 193 -12.67 28.00 -3.37
N ASP A 194 -12.83 27.74 -2.07
CA ASP A 194 -12.70 26.39 -1.57
C ASP A 194 -13.88 25.60 -2.14
N GLN A 195 -13.60 24.66 -3.06
CA GLN A 195 -14.64 23.76 -3.53
C GLN A 195 -15.22 23.02 -2.31
N PRO A 196 -16.55 22.89 -2.20
CA PRO A 196 -17.22 22.42 -0.97
C PRO A 196 -16.96 20.95 -0.62
N TYR A 197 -16.23 20.22 -1.46
CA TYR A 197 -15.88 18.83 -1.26
C TYR A 197 -14.45 18.75 -0.76
N MET A 198 -14.28 18.73 0.57
CA MET A 198 -13.01 18.35 1.17
C MET A 198 -12.91 16.82 1.09
N PRO A 199 -11.98 16.25 0.29
CA PRO A 199 -11.85 14.80 0.20
C PRO A 199 -11.49 14.22 1.57
N ILE A 200 -12.20 13.18 1.99
CA ILE A 200 -11.94 12.46 3.24
C ILE A 200 -11.16 11.20 2.89
N THR A 201 -9.95 11.08 3.41
CA THR A 201 -9.12 9.88 3.22
C THR A 201 -9.40 8.85 4.30
N PHE A 202 -9.86 7.67 3.91
CA PHE A 202 -9.93 6.50 4.79
C PHE A 202 -8.54 5.87 4.88
N ALA A 203 -7.66 6.49 5.68
CA ALA A 203 -6.22 6.14 5.80
C ALA A 203 -5.92 4.74 6.39
N GLY A 204 -6.95 3.97 6.72
CA GLY A 204 -6.82 2.62 7.26
C GLY A 204 -8.17 1.92 7.32
N ILE A 205 -8.14 0.58 7.26
CA ILE A 205 -9.31 -0.30 7.17
C ILE A 205 -10.15 -0.36 8.47
N ASN A 206 -9.83 0.48 9.45
CA ASN A 206 -10.58 0.63 10.69
C ASN A 206 -11.36 1.95 10.76
N ASN A 207 -11.20 2.80 9.73
CA ASN A 207 -11.79 4.12 9.63
C ASN A 207 -13.08 4.03 8.85
N TYR A 208 -14.16 4.49 9.47
CA TYR A 208 -15.44 4.65 8.82
C TYR A 208 -16.01 6.02 9.15
N LEU A 209 -16.76 6.56 8.19
CA LEU A 209 -17.56 7.76 8.37
C LEU A 209 -18.98 7.31 8.66
N GLN A 210 -19.46 7.64 9.86
CA GLN A 210 -20.86 7.42 10.22
C GLN A 210 -21.65 8.70 10.01
N VAL A 211 -22.63 8.63 9.12
CA VAL A 211 -23.51 9.75 8.77
C VAL A 211 -24.93 9.48 9.28
N PRO A 212 -25.58 10.43 9.98
CA PRO A 212 -26.97 10.27 10.39
C PRO A 212 -27.88 10.17 9.16
N GLY A 213 -28.83 9.24 9.22
CA GLY A 213 -29.83 9.02 8.19
C GLY A 213 -31.23 9.42 8.60
N ILE A 214 -32.09 9.67 7.60
CA ILE A 214 -33.52 9.92 7.81
C ILE A 214 -34.25 8.57 7.79
N PRO A 215 -34.76 8.06 8.92
CA PRO A 215 -35.35 6.73 8.98
C PRO A 215 -36.75 6.68 8.34
N ARG A 216 -37.19 5.46 8.02
CA ARG A 216 -38.56 5.11 7.57
C ARG A 216 -39.02 5.80 6.28
N ARG A 217 -38.09 6.20 5.40
CA ARG A 217 -38.40 6.62 4.04
C ARG A 217 -38.46 5.40 3.12
N ASN A 218 -39.33 5.46 2.11
CA ASN A 218 -39.50 4.45 1.07
C ASN A 218 -38.59 4.68 -0.15
N ARG A 219 -37.67 5.63 -0.05
CA ARG A 219 -36.67 5.96 -1.07
C ARG A 219 -35.35 6.25 -0.38
N LEU A 220 -34.30 5.57 -0.82
CA LEU A 220 -32.90 5.84 -0.52
C LEU A 220 -32.27 6.50 -1.75
N SER A 221 -31.52 7.57 -1.55
CA SER A 221 -30.74 8.26 -2.58
C SER A 221 -29.38 8.57 -1.95
N VAL A 222 -28.31 7.99 -2.49
CA VAL A 222 -26.94 8.22 -2.01
C VAL A 222 -26.06 8.54 -3.21
N SER A 223 -25.26 9.60 -3.11
CA SER A 223 -24.30 10.00 -4.12
C SER A 223 -22.99 10.40 -3.44
N PHE A 224 -21.86 9.94 -3.98
CA PHE A 224 -20.53 10.32 -3.53
C PHE A 224 -19.51 10.10 -4.65
N LYS A 225 -18.34 10.75 -4.52
CA LYS A 225 -17.16 10.45 -5.33
C LYS A 225 -16.16 9.63 -4.52
N PHE A 226 -15.48 8.69 -5.16
CA PHE A 226 -14.38 7.95 -4.56
C PHE A 226 -13.23 7.82 -5.56
N ARG A 227 -12.00 7.73 -5.05
CA ARG A 227 -10.85 7.22 -5.79
C ARG A 227 -10.21 6.15 -4.93
N SER A 228 -9.83 5.04 -5.54
CA SER A 228 -9.13 3.97 -4.85
C SER A 228 -8.28 3.20 -5.84
N TRP A 229 -7.27 2.54 -5.32
CA TRP A 229 -6.54 1.50 -6.03
C TRP A 229 -6.81 0.11 -5.45
N ASP A 230 -7.49 0.06 -4.31
CA ASP A 230 -7.85 -1.18 -3.64
C ASP A 230 -8.75 -2.00 -4.57
N THR A 231 -8.41 -3.27 -4.74
CA THR A 231 -9.20 -4.17 -5.61
C THR A 231 -10.52 -4.55 -4.96
N VAL A 232 -10.64 -4.41 -3.64
CA VAL A 232 -11.84 -4.62 -2.85
C VAL A 232 -11.98 -3.54 -1.78
N GLY A 233 -13.20 -3.13 -1.42
CA GLY A 233 -13.43 -2.22 -0.29
C GLY A 233 -14.89 -1.84 -0.07
N LEU A 234 -15.33 -1.76 1.20
CA LEU A 234 -16.69 -1.34 1.54
C LEU A 234 -16.86 0.18 1.31
N LEU A 235 -17.72 0.55 0.37
CA LEU A 235 -18.02 1.94 0.06
C LEU A 235 -19.18 2.48 0.90
N LEU A 236 -20.24 1.68 1.09
CA LEU A 236 -21.42 2.07 1.86
C LEU A 236 -22.09 0.85 2.52
N TYR A 237 -22.50 1.00 3.78
CA TYR A 237 -23.37 0.07 4.49
C TYR A 237 -24.52 0.79 5.21
N THR A 238 -25.71 0.20 5.19
CA THR A 238 -26.84 0.65 6.01
C THR A 238 -27.81 -0.49 6.32
N SER A 239 -28.35 -0.47 7.54
CA SER A 239 -29.45 -1.37 7.94
C SER A 239 -30.80 -0.70 7.66
N PHE A 240 -31.76 -1.45 7.15
CA PHE A 240 -33.13 -0.97 6.98
C PHE A 240 -33.87 -0.92 8.33
N ALA A 241 -34.82 -0.01 8.46
CA ALA A 241 -35.71 0.05 9.61
C ALA A 241 -36.60 -1.20 9.69
N GLU A 242 -37.18 -1.44 10.86
CA GLU A 242 -38.15 -2.55 11.08
C GLU A 242 -37.56 -3.95 10.80
N GLN A 243 -36.23 -4.08 10.93
CA GLN A 243 -35.50 -5.33 10.67
C GLN A 243 -35.72 -5.86 9.24
N LEU A 244 -36.01 -4.98 8.28
CA LEU A 244 -36.27 -5.35 6.89
C LEU A 244 -35.02 -5.80 6.11
N GLY A 245 -33.85 -5.76 6.74
CA GLY A 245 -32.59 -6.20 6.14
C GLY A 245 -31.52 -5.13 6.11
N SER A 246 -30.63 -5.21 5.12
CA SER A 246 -29.52 -4.28 4.92
C SER A 246 -29.20 -4.07 3.44
N LEU A 247 -28.49 -2.98 3.17
CA LEU A 247 -27.89 -2.66 1.88
C LEU A 247 -26.39 -2.46 2.07
N GLU A 248 -25.61 -3.04 1.17
CA GLU A 248 -24.16 -3.00 1.15
C GLU A 248 -23.68 -2.64 -0.27
N MET A 249 -22.68 -1.77 -0.38
CA MET A 249 -22.04 -1.37 -1.63
C MET A 249 -20.53 -1.55 -1.47
N VAL A 250 -19.92 -2.35 -2.33
CA VAL A 250 -18.54 -2.81 -2.23
C VAL A 250 -17.85 -2.60 -3.58
N LEU A 251 -16.69 -1.96 -3.59
CA LEU A 251 -15.77 -2.02 -4.72
C LEU A 251 -15.21 -3.45 -4.78
N SER A 252 -15.28 -4.12 -5.93
CA SER A 252 -14.73 -5.47 -6.11
C SER A 252 -14.31 -5.67 -7.56
N ASN A 253 -13.04 -6.01 -7.77
CA ASN A 253 -12.45 -6.25 -9.10
C ASN A 253 -12.70 -5.08 -10.09
N GLY A 254 -12.63 -3.84 -9.58
CA GLY A 254 -12.86 -2.64 -10.37
C GLY A 254 -14.32 -2.38 -10.76
N GLN A 255 -15.28 -3.02 -10.09
CA GLN A 255 -16.72 -2.75 -10.24
C GLN A 255 -17.32 -2.36 -8.90
N VAL A 256 -18.40 -1.58 -8.90
CA VAL A 256 -19.21 -1.36 -7.69
C VAL A 256 -20.29 -2.43 -7.61
N ASN A 257 -20.17 -3.33 -6.64
CA ASN A 257 -21.12 -4.39 -6.34
C ASN A 257 -22.09 -3.91 -5.25
N VAL A 258 -23.38 -3.94 -5.54
CA VAL A 258 -24.45 -3.61 -4.60
C VAL A 258 -25.17 -4.89 -4.19
N SER A 259 -25.38 -5.05 -2.89
CA SER A 259 -26.14 -6.15 -2.35
C SER A 259 -27.23 -5.73 -1.37
N ILE A 260 -28.41 -6.36 -1.48
CA ILE A 260 -29.56 -6.13 -0.62
C ILE A 260 -29.97 -7.46 0.01
N ALA A 261 -29.82 -7.56 1.32
CA ALA A 261 -30.19 -8.75 2.10
C ALA A 261 -31.50 -8.49 2.85
N GLN A 262 -32.47 -9.40 2.78
CA GLN A 262 -33.70 -9.35 3.57
C GLN A 262 -33.94 -10.69 4.28
N PRO A 263 -34.48 -10.70 5.52
CA PRO A 263 -34.79 -11.94 6.22
C PRO A 263 -35.74 -12.84 5.42
N GLY A 264 -35.38 -14.12 5.28
CA GLY A 264 -36.20 -15.12 4.59
C GLY A 264 -36.27 -14.98 3.07
N ARG A 265 -35.45 -14.12 2.45
CA ARG A 265 -35.35 -13.95 0.99
C ARG A 265 -33.94 -14.21 0.48
N LYS A 266 -33.82 -14.55 -0.80
CA LYS A 266 -32.52 -14.63 -1.48
C LYS A 266 -31.91 -13.23 -1.55
N LYS A 267 -30.61 -13.12 -1.23
CA LYS A 267 -29.84 -11.88 -1.35
C LYS A 267 -29.86 -11.40 -2.81
N LEU A 268 -30.20 -10.14 -3.03
CA LEU A 268 -30.15 -9.49 -4.35
C LEU A 268 -28.75 -8.91 -4.54
N GLU A 269 -28.11 -9.19 -5.66
CA GLU A 269 -26.74 -8.75 -5.97
C GLU A 269 -26.68 -8.27 -7.41
N PHE A 270 -26.04 -7.12 -7.64
CA PHE A 270 -25.79 -6.55 -8.96
C PHE A 270 -24.53 -5.68 -8.94
N ALA A 271 -23.89 -5.48 -10.09
CA ALA A 271 -22.67 -4.70 -10.20
C ALA A 271 -22.75 -3.69 -11.35
N ALA A 272 -22.02 -2.58 -11.23
CA ALA A 272 -21.91 -1.55 -12.26
C ALA A 272 -20.50 -0.97 -12.35
N GLY A 273 -20.16 -0.46 -13.54
CA GLY A 273 -18.84 0.12 -13.86
C GLY A 273 -17.76 -0.92 -14.19
N TYR A 274 -16.57 -0.44 -14.51
CA TYR A 274 -15.40 -1.23 -14.87
C TYR A 274 -14.11 -0.44 -14.59
N ARG A 275 -13.08 -1.13 -14.06
CA ARG A 275 -11.78 -0.53 -13.69
C ARG A 275 -11.86 0.67 -12.75
N LEU A 276 -12.86 0.71 -11.87
CA LEU A 276 -13.07 1.82 -10.93
C LEU A 276 -12.04 1.89 -9.78
N ASN A 277 -10.97 1.11 -9.86
CA ASN A 277 -9.86 1.05 -8.91
C ASN A 277 -8.54 1.49 -9.58
N ASP A 278 -8.63 2.45 -10.49
CA ASP A 278 -7.53 2.98 -11.31
C ASP A 278 -6.87 4.23 -10.72
N GLY A 279 -7.21 4.57 -9.47
CA GLY A 279 -6.70 5.75 -8.77
C GLY A 279 -7.37 7.06 -9.14
N PHE A 280 -8.25 7.07 -10.15
CA PHE A 280 -8.97 8.27 -10.56
C PHE A 280 -10.28 8.44 -9.79
N TRP A 281 -10.82 9.66 -9.82
CA TRP A 281 -12.08 9.99 -9.17
C TRP A 281 -13.25 9.46 -9.99
N HIS A 282 -14.06 8.60 -9.38
CA HIS A 282 -15.32 8.12 -9.93
C HIS A 282 -16.50 8.63 -9.11
N MET A 283 -17.60 8.97 -9.78
CA MET A 283 -18.87 9.30 -9.15
C MET A 283 -19.79 8.08 -9.12
N VAL A 284 -20.41 7.82 -7.97
CA VAL A 284 -21.44 6.78 -7.79
C VAL A 284 -22.72 7.44 -7.30
N GLU A 285 -23.82 7.17 -7.99
CA GLU A 285 -25.17 7.49 -7.51
C GLU A 285 -26.02 6.22 -7.42
N LEU A 286 -26.63 5.98 -6.26
CA LEU A 286 -27.58 4.88 -6.03
C LEU A 286 -28.94 5.43 -5.59
N VAL A 287 -29.99 5.03 -6.32
CA VAL A 287 -31.38 5.30 -5.97
C VAL A 287 -32.12 3.98 -5.79
N ALA A 288 -32.51 3.65 -4.54
CA ALA A 288 -33.30 2.47 -4.22
C ALA A 288 -34.70 2.84 -3.72
N ARG A 289 -35.71 2.08 -4.13
CA ARG A 289 -37.13 2.19 -3.74
C ARG A 289 -37.74 0.79 -3.64
N ASP A 290 -38.94 0.70 -3.07
CA ASP A 290 -39.69 -0.57 -3.04
C ASP A 290 -39.77 -1.18 -4.45
N GLY A 291 -39.23 -2.39 -4.63
CA GLY A 291 -39.25 -3.12 -5.91
C GLY A 291 -38.19 -2.73 -6.96
N SER A 292 -37.35 -1.71 -6.73
CA SER A 292 -36.39 -1.26 -7.74
C SER A 292 -35.14 -0.56 -7.18
N ALA A 293 -33.97 -0.82 -7.75
CA ALA A 293 -32.74 -0.08 -7.50
C ALA A 293 -32.09 0.37 -8.81
N VAL A 294 -31.48 1.55 -8.81
CA VAL A 294 -30.78 2.14 -9.96
C VAL A 294 -29.42 2.63 -9.47
N ILE A 295 -28.35 2.24 -10.15
CA ILE A 295 -26.99 2.75 -9.92
C ILE A 295 -26.47 3.42 -11.18
N THR A 296 -25.81 4.56 -11.03
CA THR A 296 -25.18 5.35 -12.10
C THR A 296 -23.72 5.61 -11.75
N ILE A 297 -22.83 5.49 -12.73
CA ILE A 297 -21.38 5.71 -12.59
C ILE A 297 -20.94 6.83 -13.54
N ASP A 298 -20.14 7.77 -13.04
CA ASP A 298 -19.46 8.85 -13.79
C ASP A 298 -20.35 9.78 -14.62
N ASP A 299 -21.63 9.91 -14.26
CA ASP A 299 -22.59 10.87 -14.86
C ASP A 299 -22.68 10.77 -16.40
N ASN A 300 -22.40 9.58 -16.96
CA ASN A 300 -22.46 9.31 -18.40
C ASN A 300 -23.86 8.86 -18.82
N ASP A 301 -24.43 9.52 -19.83
CA ASP A 301 -25.69 9.10 -20.48
C ASP A 301 -25.59 7.64 -20.95
N GLY A 302 -26.40 6.76 -20.33
CA GLY A 302 -26.44 5.32 -20.63
C GLY A 302 -25.66 4.40 -19.68
N ALA A 303 -24.97 4.94 -18.66
CA ALA A 303 -24.30 4.16 -17.60
C ALA A 303 -25.23 3.73 -16.45
N GLU A 304 -26.54 3.97 -16.58
CA GLU A 304 -27.55 3.58 -15.59
C GLU A 304 -27.82 2.07 -15.62
N PHE A 305 -27.55 1.38 -14.50
CA PHE A 305 -27.93 -0.02 -14.32
C PHE A 305 -29.18 -0.11 -13.43
N ARG A 306 -30.29 -0.57 -14.03
CA ARG A 306 -31.60 -0.65 -13.36
C ARG A 306 -31.96 -2.09 -13.04
N VAL A 307 -32.33 -2.34 -11.78
CA VAL A 307 -32.75 -3.65 -11.28
C VAL A 307 -34.17 -3.55 -10.75
N ALA A 308 -35.10 -4.27 -11.38
CA ALA A 308 -36.46 -4.46 -10.88
C ALA A 308 -36.55 -5.83 -10.18
N HIS A 309 -36.64 -5.81 -8.85
CA HIS A 309 -36.71 -7.04 -8.05
C HIS A 309 -37.55 -6.82 -6.79
N PRO A 310 -38.38 -7.78 -6.35
CA PRO A 310 -39.24 -7.59 -5.19
C PRO A 310 -38.44 -7.53 -3.89
N PHE A 311 -38.20 -6.33 -3.38
CA PHE A 311 -37.70 -6.06 -2.03
C PHE A 311 -38.47 -4.90 -1.39
N GLN A 312 -38.44 -4.86 -0.05
CA GLN A 312 -39.02 -3.77 0.73
C GLN A 312 -37.92 -2.88 1.30
N LEU A 313 -38.13 -1.57 1.27
CA LEU A 313 -37.17 -0.58 1.70
C LEU A 313 -37.81 0.37 2.72
N ARG A 314 -37.24 0.41 3.92
CA ARG A 314 -37.42 1.52 4.86
C ARG A 314 -36.05 1.94 5.32
N THR A 315 -35.67 3.18 5.04
CA THR A 315 -34.33 3.70 5.38
C THR A 315 -34.06 3.58 6.89
N GLY A 316 -32.80 3.29 7.25
CA GLY A 316 -32.33 3.27 8.63
C GLY A 316 -32.01 4.65 9.20
N THR A 317 -31.47 4.67 10.41
CA THR A 317 -31.02 5.88 11.11
C THR A 317 -29.56 6.24 10.86
N GLN A 318 -28.78 5.34 10.26
CA GLN A 318 -27.32 5.49 10.10
C GLN A 318 -26.85 4.93 8.75
N TYR A 319 -25.88 5.62 8.16
CA TYR A 319 -25.12 5.20 6.99
C TYR A 319 -23.64 5.16 7.36
N PHE A 320 -22.93 4.14 6.90
CA PHE A 320 -21.51 3.93 7.17
C PHE A 320 -20.76 3.91 5.84
N PHE A 321 -19.69 4.70 5.72
CA PHE A 321 -18.76 4.68 4.58
C PHE A 321 -17.39 4.21 5.07
N GLY A 322 -16.70 3.35 4.33
CA GLY A 322 -15.44 2.73 4.77
C GLY A 322 -15.63 1.47 5.63
N ALA A 323 -14.53 0.91 6.13
CA ALA A 323 -14.53 -0.43 6.71
C ALA A 323 -15.13 -0.48 8.14
N LEU A 324 -16.06 -1.43 8.32
CA LEU A 324 -16.96 -1.55 9.47
C LEU A 324 -16.42 -2.45 10.60
N TYR A 325 -15.55 -3.40 10.26
CA TYR A 325 -15.07 -4.45 11.15
C TYR A 325 -13.58 -4.28 11.47
N LYS A 326 -13.17 -4.63 12.70
CA LYS A 326 -11.76 -4.57 13.12
C LYS A 326 -11.01 -5.84 12.70
N GLU A 327 -9.71 -5.75 12.46
CA GLU A 327 -8.91 -6.89 11.97
C GLU A 327 -8.76 -8.03 12.97
N SER A 328 -8.77 -7.70 14.25
CA SER A 328 -8.49 -8.65 15.31
C SER A 328 -9.23 -8.30 16.60
N CYS A 329 -9.30 -9.27 17.51
CA CYS A 329 -9.78 -9.02 18.87
C CYS A 329 -8.87 -8.05 19.65
N ASP A 330 -7.59 -7.94 19.29
CA ASP A 330 -6.67 -6.97 19.91
C ASP A 330 -6.99 -5.54 19.48
N ALA A 331 -7.36 -5.33 18.21
CA ALA A 331 -7.91 -4.07 17.74
C ALA A 331 -9.21 -3.68 18.49
N TYR A 332 -10.09 -4.66 18.79
CA TYR A 332 -11.28 -4.41 19.62
C TYR A 332 -10.95 -4.07 21.08
N ARG A 333 -9.98 -4.74 21.70
CA ARG A 333 -9.48 -4.40 23.05
C ARG A 333 -9.00 -2.96 23.13
N LEU A 334 -8.21 -2.54 22.14
CA LEU A 334 -7.68 -1.19 22.03
C LEU A 334 -8.78 -0.14 21.84
N SER A 335 -9.93 -0.53 21.27
CA SER A 335 -11.13 0.32 21.18
C SER A 335 -12.00 0.33 22.45
N GLY A 336 -11.52 -0.24 23.55
CA GLY A 336 -12.22 -0.26 24.84
C GLY A 336 -13.38 -1.26 24.93
N LYS A 337 -13.41 -2.29 24.08
CA LYS A 337 -14.42 -3.35 24.14
C LYS A 337 -14.04 -4.42 25.17
N THR A 338 -15.06 -5.16 25.65
CA THR A 338 -14.94 -6.29 26.57
C THR A 338 -15.19 -7.62 25.85
N SER A 339 -14.86 -8.75 26.49
CA SER A 339 -14.99 -10.09 25.90
C SER A 339 -16.40 -10.37 25.36
N GLY A 340 -16.46 -11.03 24.20
CA GLY A 340 -17.72 -11.31 23.51
C GLY A 340 -17.52 -11.84 22.10
N ASN A 341 -18.62 -12.04 21.38
CA ASN A 341 -18.57 -12.38 19.96
C ASN A 341 -18.46 -11.10 19.12
N PHE A 342 -17.45 -11.03 18.26
CA PHE A 342 -17.23 -9.90 17.36
C PHE A 342 -17.01 -10.41 15.94
N THR A 343 -17.44 -9.61 14.96
CA THR A 343 -17.06 -9.82 13.57
C THR A 343 -15.72 -9.12 13.33
N ILE A 344 -14.74 -9.88 12.84
CA ILE A 344 -13.42 -9.40 12.49
C ILE A 344 -13.18 -9.52 10.98
N ASP A 345 -12.22 -8.76 10.50
CA ASP A 345 -11.83 -8.71 9.09
C ASP A 345 -10.30 -8.75 8.94
N PRO A 346 -9.66 -9.93 9.02
CA PRO A 346 -8.21 -10.03 9.22
C PRO A 346 -7.33 -9.57 8.05
N ASP A 347 -7.91 -9.45 6.86
CA ASP A 347 -7.31 -8.85 5.66
C ASP A 347 -7.87 -7.44 5.37
N GLY A 348 -8.78 -6.95 6.20
CA GLY A 348 -9.32 -5.60 6.13
C GLY A 348 -10.10 -5.33 4.86
N SER A 349 -9.53 -4.53 3.94
CA SER A 349 -10.14 -4.29 2.62
C SER A 349 -9.71 -5.34 1.57
N GLY A 350 -9.16 -6.47 2.03
CA GLY A 350 -8.81 -7.60 1.16
C GLY A 350 -10.04 -8.34 0.61
N PRO A 351 -9.81 -9.38 -0.22
CA PRO A 351 -10.88 -10.09 -0.91
C PRO A 351 -11.66 -11.06 -0.03
N LEU A 352 -11.25 -11.28 1.21
CA LEU A 352 -11.91 -12.21 2.11
C LEU A 352 -13.09 -11.51 2.79
N LYS A 353 -14.12 -12.29 3.10
CA LYS A 353 -15.28 -11.76 3.82
C LYS A 353 -14.96 -11.69 5.32
N PRO A 354 -15.56 -10.73 6.05
CA PRO A 354 -15.46 -10.70 7.50
C PRO A 354 -16.20 -11.87 8.13
N PHE A 355 -15.73 -12.34 9.29
CA PHE A 355 -16.31 -13.48 10.01
C PHE A 355 -16.34 -13.30 11.52
N THR A 356 -17.26 -14.01 12.19
CA THR A 356 -17.48 -13.88 13.63
C THR A 356 -16.57 -14.81 14.44
N VAL A 357 -15.90 -14.24 15.43
CA VAL A 357 -14.99 -14.90 16.37
C VAL A 357 -15.40 -14.61 17.81
N TYR A 358 -14.90 -15.40 18.76
CA TYR A 358 -15.00 -15.06 20.18
C TYR A 358 -13.72 -14.35 20.63
N CYS A 359 -13.86 -13.13 21.15
CA CYS A 359 -12.77 -12.37 21.73
C CYS A 359 -12.72 -12.59 23.24
N ASP A 360 -11.64 -13.19 23.75
CA ASP A 360 -11.30 -13.21 25.18
C ASP A 360 -10.36 -12.02 25.48
N ILE A 361 -10.96 -10.88 25.85
CA ILE A 361 -10.28 -9.61 26.09
C ILE A 361 -9.89 -9.49 27.57
N ARG A 362 -8.60 -9.25 27.82
CA ARG A 362 -8.02 -8.97 29.13
C ARG A 362 -7.33 -7.61 29.11
N GLU A 363 -6.82 -7.15 30.25
CA GLU A 363 -6.15 -5.85 30.34
C GLU A 363 -4.92 -5.75 29.42
N ASP A 364 -4.11 -6.81 29.35
CA ASP A 364 -2.83 -6.82 28.64
C ASP A 364 -2.91 -7.32 27.19
N ARG A 365 -3.91 -8.15 26.86
CA ARG A 365 -4.05 -8.82 25.56
C ARG A 365 -5.47 -9.22 25.25
N ALA A 366 -5.80 -9.38 23.97
CA ALA A 366 -7.02 -10.06 23.56
C ALA A 366 -6.75 -11.26 22.66
N TRP A 367 -7.38 -12.38 23.00
CA TRP A 367 -7.34 -13.59 22.20
C TRP A 367 -8.51 -13.64 21.23
N THR A 368 -8.20 -13.81 19.96
CA THR A 368 -9.11 -14.24 18.90
C THR A 368 -9.25 -15.75 18.93
N ILE A 369 -10.44 -16.26 19.25
CA ILE A 369 -10.71 -17.70 19.36
C ILE A 369 -11.64 -18.15 18.23
N VAL A 370 -11.13 -19.02 17.36
CA VAL A 370 -11.89 -19.60 16.23
C VAL A 370 -12.18 -21.07 16.52
N ARG A 371 -13.46 -21.43 16.53
CA ARG A 371 -13.94 -22.79 16.81
C ARG A 371 -14.15 -23.59 15.52
N HIS A 372 -14.15 -24.92 15.64
CA HIS A 372 -14.30 -25.84 14.51
C HIS A 372 -15.14 -27.09 14.86
N ASN A 373 -15.50 -27.88 13.84
CA ASN A 373 -16.29 -29.10 13.95
C ASN A 373 -15.60 -30.25 14.75
N ARG A 374 -14.27 -30.29 14.85
CA ARG A 374 -13.48 -31.34 15.58
C ARG A 374 -13.14 -31.07 17.05
N HIS A 375 -14.02 -30.40 17.82
CA HIS A 375 -13.72 -30.01 19.21
C HIS A 375 -13.96 -31.10 20.27
N TYR A 376 -14.45 -32.28 19.88
CA TYR A 376 -14.58 -33.46 20.74
C TYR A 376 -13.58 -34.55 20.34
N ALA A 377 -13.24 -35.41 21.31
CA ALA A 377 -12.28 -36.47 21.09
C ALA A 377 -12.80 -37.50 20.07
N THR A 378 -12.11 -37.64 18.94
CA THR A 378 -12.48 -38.51 17.82
C THR A 378 -11.72 -39.82 17.90
N ARG A 379 -12.44 -40.95 17.98
CA ARG A 379 -11.85 -42.30 17.97
C ARG A 379 -11.75 -42.84 16.54
N VAL A 380 -10.62 -43.47 16.23
CA VAL A 380 -10.29 -44.02 14.91
C VAL A 380 -9.84 -45.47 15.06
N ARG A 381 -10.43 -46.37 14.26
CA ARG A 381 -10.09 -47.80 14.17
C ARG A 381 -10.11 -48.25 12.72
N GLY A 382 -9.34 -49.27 12.37
CA GLY A 382 -9.37 -49.89 11.03
C GLY A 382 -8.71 -49.04 9.92
N SER A 383 -7.93 -48.02 10.29
CA SER A 383 -7.22 -47.17 9.34
C SER A 383 -5.84 -47.73 8.99
N SER A 384 -5.46 -47.67 7.72
CA SER A 384 -4.18 -48.17 7.19
C SER A 384 -3.40 -47.06 6.48
N LEU A 385 -2.12 -47.29 6.14
CA LEU A 385 -1.33 -46.31 5.39
C LEU A 385 -1.90 -46.06 3.99
N ASP A 386 -2.47 -47.10 3.35
CA ASP A 386 -3.09 -47.00 2.02
C ASP A 386 -4.50 -46.38 2.06
N ARG A 387 -5.19 -46.49 3.20
CA ARG A 387 -6.50 -45.89 3.46
C ARG A 387 -6.51 -45.24 4.83
N PRO A 388 -5.90 -44.05 4.96
CA PRO A 388 -5.84 -43.34 6.23
C PRO A 388 -7.19 -42.73 6.56
N PHE A 389 -7.45 -42.54 7.85
CA PHE A 389 -8.57 -41.75 8.32
C PHE A 389 -8.25 -40.29 8.12
N LEU A 390 -9.18 -39.57 7.50
CA LEU A 390 -9.08 -38.16 7.15
C LEU A 390 -10.06 -37.35 8.01
N GLY A 391 -9.55 -36.76 9.09
CA GLY A 391 -10.30 -35.85 9.94
C GLY A 391 -10.24 -34.43 9.41
N VAL A 392 -11.10 -34.09 8.44
CA VAL A 392 -11.24 -32.71 7.93
C VAL A 392 -11.71 -31.78 9.04
N VAL A 393 -11.08 -30.61 9.15
CA VAL A 393 -11.39 -29.55 10.12
C VAL A 393 -12.12 -28.41 9.40
N GLU A 394 -13.33 -28.11 9.84
CA GLU A 394 -14.14 -27.00 9.32
C GLU A 394 -14.33 -25.97 10.43
N TYR A 395 -13.80 -24.77 10.20
CA TYR A 395 -13.97 -23.64 11.11
C TYR A 395 -15.37 -23.04 10.98
N TRP A 396 -15.97 -22.67 12.10
CA TRP A 396 -17.33 -22.13 12.10
C TRP A 396 -17.35 -20.72 11.53
N ASN A 397 -18.31 -20.48 10.62
CA ASN A 397 -18.52 -19.21 9.95
C ASN A 397 -17.34 -18.66 9.14
N ALA A 398 -16.28 -19.47 8.92
CA ALA A 398 -15.06 -19.01 8.25
C ALA A 398 -14.48 -20.04 7.26
N SER A 399 -13.89 -19.56 6.17
CA SER A 399 -13.10 -20.38 5.22
C SER A 399 -11.65 -20.55 5.69
N TRP A 400 -10.90 -21.48 5.09
CA TRP A 400 -9.47 -21.65 5.41
C TRP A 400 -8.67 -20.37 5.12
N ALA A 401 -8.97 -19.67 4.02
CA ALA A 401 -8.29 -18.43 3.64
C ALA A 401 -8.48 -17.33 4.70
N GLU A 402 -9.71 -17.18 5.23
CA GLU A 402 -10.03 -16.22 6.30
C GLU A 402 -9.28 -16.52 7.59
N VAL A 403 -9.21 -17.80 7.98
CA VAL A 403 -8.52 -18.22 9.22
C VAL A 403 -6.99 -18.19 9.07
N GLU A 404 -6.48 -18.44 7.87
CA GLU A 404 -5.06 -18.29 7.53
C GLU A 404 -4.62 -16.83 7.51
N ALA A 405 -5.43 -15.92 6.96
CA ALA A 405 -5.19 -14.49 7.02
C ALA A 405 -5.08 -14.01 8.48
N LEU A 406 -6.00 -14.47 9.35
CA LEU A 406 -5.89 -14.23 10.78
C LEU A 406 -4.59 -14.76 11.38
N ALA A 407 -4.20 -16.01 11.05
CA ALA A 407 -2.99 -16.60 11.61
C ALA A 407 -1.72 -15.84 11.19
N ASN A 408 -1.62 -15.49 9.91
CA ASN A 408 -0.51 -14.74 9.35
C ASN A 408 -0.44 -13.30 9.88
N GLY A 409 -1.59 -12.65 10.06
CA GLY A 409 -1.72 -11.29 10.60
C GLY A 409 -1.53 -11.20 12.12
N SER A 410 -1.48 -12.33 12.84
CA SER A 410 -1.36 -12.33 14.31
C SER A 410 0.09 -12.36 14.78
N GLU A 411 0.39 -11.72 15.92
CA GLU A 411 1.73 -11.79 16.52
C GLU A 411 2.08 -13.22 16.95
N TYR A 412 1.09 -13.92 17.52
CA TYR A 412 1.20 -15.29 17.99
C TYR A 412 -0.12 -16.04 17.79
N CYS A 413 -0.02 -17.29 17.35
CA CYS A 413 -1.13 -18.23 17.26
C CYS A 413 -0.75 -19.58 17.85
N GLU A 414 -1.73 -20.24 18.45
CA GLU A 414 -1.60 -21.58 18.99
C GLU A 414 -2.84 -22.44 18.72
N GLN A 415 -2.61 -23.73 18.56
CA GLN A 415 -3.66 -24.75 18.51
C GLN A 415 -3.19 -26.02 19.22
N HIS A 416 -4.02 -26.53 20.14
CA HIS A 416 -3.67 -27.71 20.93
C HIS A 416 -4.10 -29.00 20.22
N LEU A 417 -3.19 -29.99 20.16
CA LEU A 417 -3.49 -31.33 19.65
C LEU A 417 -3.07 -32.37 20.70
N GLU A 418 -4.04 -33.17 21.15
CA GLU A 418 -3.82 -34.34 22.00
C GLU A 418 -4.10 -35.61 21.19
N PHE A 419 -3.14 -36.54 21.18
CA PHE A 419 -3.22 -37.80 20.45
C PHE A 419 -2.93 -38.97 21.39
N SER A 420 -3.95 -39.77 21.68
CA SER A 420 -3.85 -41.01 22.42
C SER A 420 -3.88 -42.20 21.49
N CYS A 421 -3.06 -43.20 21.76
CA CYS A 421 -2.94 -44.36 20.91
C CYS A 421 -2.85 -45.63 21.75
N TYR A 422 -3.51 -46.69 21.27
CA TYR A 422 -3.58 -47.99 21.92
C TYR A 422 -3.25 -49.06 20.89
N SER A 423 -2.20 -49.83 21.17
CA SER A 423 -1.69 -50.90 20.29
C SER A 423 -1.33 -50.46 18.85
N SER A 424 -1.13 -49.16 18.61
CA SER A 424 -0.68 -48.53 17.35
C SER A 424 0.75 -47.95 17.47
N ARG A 425 1.43 -47.67 16.34
CA ARG A 425 2.75 -46.99 16.33
C ARG A 425 2.62 -45.54 15.86
N LEU A 426 3.39 -44.63 16.45
CA LEU A 426 3.61 -43.28 15.93
C LEU A 426 4.94 -43.28 15.14
N LEU A 427 4.91 -42.96 13.85
CA LEU A 427 6.11 -42.75 13.02
C LEU A 427 7.15 -43.90 13.04
N ASN A 428 6.69 -45.16 13.02
CA ASN A 428 7.56 -46.36 13.02
C ASN A 428 8.56 -46.50 14.19
N THR A 429 8.46 -45.67 15.23
CA THR A 429 9.18 -45.91 16.47
C THR A 429 8.34 -46.81 17.39
N PRO A 430 8.94 -47.86 18.00
CA PRO A 430 8.32 -48.44 19.19
C PRO A 430 8.21 -47.33 20.22
N CYS A 431 7.09 -47.21 20.95
CA CYS A 431 7.03 -46.34 22.13
C CYS A 431 8.11 -46.80 23.13
N ARG A 432 9.32 -46.25 23.05
CA ARG A 432 10.50 -46.70 23.80
C ARG A 432 10.27 -46.45 25.29
N GLY A 433 10.40 -47.51 26.08
CA GLY A 433 10.39 -47.42 27.54
C GLY A 433 11.62 -46.67 28.04
N GLY A 434 11.42 -45.44 28.52
CA GLY A 434 12.35 -44.74 29.39
C GLY A 434 12.17 -45.23 30.82
N ARG A 435 13.23 -45.82 31.38
CA ARG A 435 13.33 -46.39 32.72
C ARG A 435 12.86 -45.42 33.81
N HIS A 436 11.88 -45.83 34.62
CA HIS A 436 11.97 -45.55 36.04
C HIS A 436 13.17 -46.36 36.55
N GLN A 437 14.19 -45.70 37.08
CA GLN A 437 15.14 -46.34 37.98
C GLN A 437 14.44 -46.52 39.34
N PRO A 438 14.43 -47.75 39.86
CA PRO A 438 14.73 -47.94 41.27
C PRO A 438 16.11 -48.58 41.42
N LEU A 439 16.76 -48.20 42.51
CA LEU A 439 18.00 -48.77 43.05
C LEU A 439 17.96 -50.32 43.12
N PRO A 440 19.13 -50.99 43.16
CA PRO A 440 19.20 -52.43 42.99
C PRO A 440 18.71 -53.15 44.24
N VAL A 441 17.76 -54.07 44.07
CA VAL A 441 17.50 -55.11 45.06
C VAL A 441 17.73 -56.46 44.37
N ARG A 442 18.74 -57.17 44.86
CA ARG A 442 18.96 -58.59 44.55
C ARG A 442 17.90 -59.41 45.28
N GLY A 443 17.10 -60.17 44.54
CA GLY A 443 16.23 -61.20 45.09
C GLY A 443 15.30 -61.79 44.02
N PRO A 444 15.03 -63.12 44.03
CA PRO A 444 14.07 -63.72 43.13
C PRO A 444 12.64 -63.48 43.67
N VAL A 445 11.70 -63.12 42.80
CA VAL A 445 10.27 -62.99 43.15
C VAL A 445 9.45 -63.89 42.21
N PRO A 446 8.41 -64.59 42.71
CA PRO A 446 7.85 -65.81 42.12
C PRO A 446 6.84 -65.57 40.99
N ALA A 447 6.51 -66.66 40.29
CA ALA A 447 5.41 -66.73 39.33
C ALA A 447 4.06 -66.41 39.99
N GLY A 448 3.43 -65.30 39.58
CA GLY A 448 2.11 -64.91 40.05
C GLY A 448 1.86 -63.40 40.11
N ALA A 449 2.22 -62.64 39.08
CA ALA A 449 1.80 -61.24 38.95
C ALA A 449 0.62 -61.16 37.96
N ALA A 450 -0.56 -60.83 38.48
CA ALA A 450 -1.73 -60.51 37.67
C ALA A 450 -1.40 -59.40 36.66
N ALA A 451 -1.91 -59.55 35.44
CA ALA A 451 -1.78 -58.54 34.39
C ALA A 451 -2.31 -57.19 34.89
N LEU A 452 -1.42 -56.20 35.01
CA LEU A 452 -1.83 -54.81 35.21
C LEU A 452 -2.71 -54.38 34.02
N PRO A 453 -3.78 -53.58 34.24
CA PRO A 453 -4.55 -53.04 33.14
C PRO A 453 -3.66 -52.10 32.31
N TRP A 454 -3.47 -52.45 31.05
CA TRP A 454 -2.67 -51.71 30.07
C TRP A 454 -3.21 -50.29 29.90
N ARG A 455 -2.42 -49.27 30.28
CA ARG A 455 -2.79 -47.86 30.16
C ARG A 455 -2.54 -47.36 28.73
N PRO A 456 -3.47 -46.59 28.12
CA PRO A 456 -3.24 -45.90 26.85
C PRO A 456 -2.03 -44.96 26.96
N ARG A 457 -1.24 -44.84 25.89
CA ARG A 457 -0.20 -43.81 25.80
C ARG A 457 -0.77 -42.59 25.13
N THR A 458 -0.53 -41.42 25.72
CA THR A 458 -0.99 -40.14 25.20
C THR A 458 0.22 -39.27 24.88
N ASP A 459 0.32 -38.85 23.63
CA ASP A 459 1.20 -37.78 23.18
C ASP A 459 0.40 -36.48 23.14
N LYS A 460 0.98 -35.38 23.59
CA LYS A 460 0.34 -34.06 23.65
C LYS A 460 1.29 -33.03 23.07
N GLY A 461 0.78 -32.20 22.16
CA GLY A 461 1.55 -31.14 21.52
C GLY A 461 0.78 -29.82 21.47
N LEU A 462 1.52 -28.71 21.56
CA LEU A 462 1.02 -27.39 21.21
C LEU A 462 1.62 -27.02 19.85
N LEU A 463 0.78 -26.78 18.85
CA LEU A 463 1.21 -26.23 17.58
C LEU A 463 1.24 -24.71 17.73
N ASN A 464 2.42 -24.12 17.64
CA ASN A 464 2.65 -22.68 17.87
C ASN A 464 3.52 -22.04 16.79
N PHE A 465 3.80 -22.77 15.70
CA PHE A 465 4.48 -22.24 14.52
C PHE A 465 3.44 -21.80 13.51
N VAL A 466 3.41 -20.50 13.20
CA VAL A 466 2.34 -19.87 12.39
C VAL A 466 2.22 -20.51 11.02
N ASP A 467 3.33 -20.86 10.36
CA ASP A 467 3.30 -21.51 9.03
C ASP A 467 2.65 -22.91 9.02
N HIS A 468 2.40 -23.49 10.20
CA HIS A 468 1.73 -24.78 10.36
C HIS A 468 0.29 -24.65 10.89
N LEU A 469 -0.22 -23.43 11.01
CA LEU A 469 -1.57 -23.09 11.45
C LEU A 469 -2.32 -22.34 10.34
N PRO A 470 -3.65 -22.46 10.23
CA PRO A 470 -4.54 -23.33 11.01
C PRO A 470 -4.41 -24.82 10.65
N VAL A 471 -4.73 -25.71 11.59
CA VAL A 471 -4.88 -27.15 11.26
C VAL A 471 -6.08 -27.33 10.34
N THR A 472 -5.83 -27.82 9.12
CA THR A 472 -6.87 -28.10 8.10
C THR A 472 -7.34 -29.56 8.10
N GLN A 473 -6.47 -30.48 8.52
CA GLN A 473 -6.76 -31.91 8.53
C GLN A 473 -5.91 -32.67 9.56
N VAL A 474 -6.51 -33.68 10.19
CA VAL A 474 -5.80 -34.69 11.01
C VAL A 474 -5.80 -36.02 10.27
N VAL A 475 -4.62 -36.59 10.05
CA VAL A 475 -4.46 -37.87 9.32
C VAL A 475 -3.99 -38.97 10.28
N VAL A 476 -4.69 -40.11 10.29
CA VAL A 476 -4.34 -41.27 11.14
C VAL A 476 -4.24 -42.52 10.27
N GLY A 477 -3.08 -43.18 10.22
CA GLY A 477 -2.81 -44.28 9.28
C GLY A 477 -2.43 -45.65 9.85
N ASP A 478 -2.25 -45.83 11.17
CA ASP A 478 -1.79 -47.12 11.74
C ASP A 478 -2.72 -47.66 12.83
N THR A 479 -4.01 -47.88 12.50
CA THR A 479 -5.01 -48.51 13.40
C THR A 479 -5.64 -49.79 12.84
N ASN A 480 -5.10 -50.37 11.76
CA ASN A 480 -5.59 -51.60 11.12
C ASN A 480 -5.06 -52.89 11.78
N ARG A 481 -4.74 -52.85 13.07
CA ARG A 481 -4.25 -54.01 13.84
C ARG A 481 -5.30 -54.45 14.86
N SER A 482 -5.29 -55.73 15.22
CA SER A 482 -6.22 -56.28 16.22
C SER A 482 -6.13 -55.51 17.53
N GLN A 483 -7.27 -54.99 18.01
CA GLN A 483 -7.36 -54.16 19.22
C GLN A 483 -6.59 -52.84 19.17
N SER A 484 -6.25 -52.33 17.98
CA SER A 484 -5.63 -51.02 17.84
C SER A 484 -6.67 -49.91 17.70
N GLU A 485 -6.49 -48.83 18.44
CA GLU A 485 -7.30 -47.62 18.33
C GLU A 485 -6.44 -46.38 18.54
N ALA A 486 -6.83 -45.30 17.89
CA ALA A 486 -6.31 -43.97 18.14
C ALA A 486 -7.46 -43.05 18.54
N GLN A 487 -7.16 -42.06 19.37
CA GLN A 487 -8.07 -41.01 19.77
C GLN A 487 -7.33 -39.69 19.64
N PHE A 488 -7.92 -38.70 18.98
CA PHE A 488 -7.36 -37.35 18.93
C PHE A 488 -8.36 -36.30 19.38
N LEU A 489 -7.86 -35.22 19.96
CA LEU A 489 -8.62 -34.05 20.37
C LEU A 489 -7.91 -32.81 19.83
N LEU A 490 -8.63 -31.99 19.08
CA LEU A 490 -8.14 -30.72 18.55
C LEU A 490 -8.83 -29.57 19.29
N GLY A 491 -8.04 -28.67 19.86
CA GLY A 491 -8.51 -27.44 20.49
C GLY A 491 -8.77 -26.33 19.47
N PRO A 492 -9.50 -25.25 19.86
CA PRO A 492 -9.73 -24.12 18.98
C PRO A 492 -8.41 -23.44 18.59
N LEU A 493 -8.40 -22.78 17.43
CA LEU A 493 -7.31 -21.87 17.08
C LEU A 493 -7.42 -20.64 17.97
N ARG A 494 -6.31 -20.27 18.60
CA ARG A 494 -6.21 -19.09 19.46
C ARG A 494 -5.09 -18.21 18.96
N CYS A 495 -5.42 -17.01 18.54
CA CYS A 495 -4.45 -16.03 18.07
C CYS A 495 -4.52 -14.77 18.92
N HIS A 496 -3.41 -14.06 19.12
CA HIS A 496 -3.40 -12.76 19.77
C HIS A 496 -2.32 -11.85 19.19
N GLY A 497 -2.52 -10.56 19.45
CA GLY A 497 -1.70 -9.51 18.85
C GLY A 497 -1.98 -9.38 17.36
N ASP A 498 -1.59 -8.24 16.81
CA ASP A 498 -1.92 -7.86 15.46
C ASP A 498 -0.68 -7.25 14.82
N ARG A 499 -0.09 -7.98 13.86
CA ARG A 499 1.07 -7.53 13.07
C ARG A 499 0.68 -6.43 12.09
N ASN A 500 -0.59 -6.35 11.72
CA ASN A 500 -1.16 -5.40 10.77
C ASN A 500 -1.64 -4.11 11.47
N THR A 501 -1.72 -4.08 12.80
CA THR A 501 -1.89 -2.82 13.55
C THR A 501 -0.65 -1.94 13.47
N TRP A 502 -0.66 -1.10 12.42
CA TRP A 502 -0.03 0.21 12.32
C TRP A 502 1.49 0.22 12.48
N ASN A 503 2.19 0.09 11.36
CA ASN A 503 3.61 0.46 11.24
C ASN A 503 3.95 0.93 9.82
N THR A 504 3.06 1.59 9.08
CA THR A 504 3.37 2.10 7.74
C THR A 504 3.46 3.63 7.75
N VAL A 505 4.55 4.17 7.19
CA VAL A 505 4.77 5.62 7.07
C VAL A 505 5.12 5.93 5.62
N SER A 506 4.44 6.93 5.07
CA SER A 506 4.75 7.50 3.76
C SER A 506 5.75 8.65 3.90
N PHE A 507 6.72 8.66 3.00
CA PHE A 507 7.88 9.52 2.99
C PHE A 507 7.82 10.40 1.73
N ASN A 508 7.05 11.50 1.83
CA ASN A 508 6.62 12.29 0.66
C ASN A 508 7.38 13.63 0.50
N LYS A 509 7.91 14.23 1.58
CA LYS A 509 8.64 15.52 1.58
C LYS A 509 9.49 15.68 2.85
N GLY A 510 10.81 15.88 2.75
CA GLY A 510 11.69 16.42 3.81
C GLY A 510 11.60 15.95 5.27
N ALA A 511 10.83 14.90 5.54
CA ALA A 511 10.54 14.33 6.83
C ALA A 511 11.66 13.39 7.27
N SER A 512 12.13 13.55 8.50
CA SER A 512 13.03 12.60 9.15
C SER A 512 12.43 12.09 10.45
N LEU A 513 12.48 10.76 10.64
CA LEU A 513 12.22 10.15 11.93
C LEU A 513 13.53 10.06 12.70
N LEU A 514 13.57 10.71 13.87
CA LEU A 514 14.66 10.56 14.82
C LEU A 514 14.21 9.66 15.98
N PHE A 515 14.78 8.47 16.08
CA PHE A 515 14.63 7.62 17.26
C PHE A 515 15.78 7.80 18.23
N PRO A 516 15.53 7.71 19.55
CA PRO A 516 16.60 7.71 20.52
C PRO A 516 17.55 6.54 20.29
N THR A 517 18.82 6.79 20.58
CA THR A 517 19.92 5.87 20.32
C THR A 517 19.70 4.52 21.01
N PHE A 518 19.67 3.44 20.24
CA PHE A 518 19.50 2.08 20.76
C PHE A 518 20.86 1.44 21.08
N LEU A 519 20.94 0.71 22.19
CA LEU A 519 22.16 0.01 22.61
C LEU A 519 22.14 -1.43 22.07
N ALA A 520 22.68 -1.65 20.86
CA ALA A 520 22.75 -3.00 20.25
C ALA A 520 23.76 -3.92 20.94
N ASN A 521 24.79 -3.34 21.56
CA ASN A 521 25.89 -4.02 22.25
C ASN A 521 26.68 -4.99 21.36
N GLN A 522 26.17 -6.22 21.14
CA GLN A 522 26.88 -7.32 20.46
C GLN A 522 26.11 -7.95 19.27
N SER A 523 24.83 -7.60 19.08
CA SER A 523 24.03 -8.12 17.97
C SER A 523 22.93 -7.15 17.58
N LEU A 524 22.62 -7.10 16.28
CA LEU A 524 21.58 -6.26 15.72
C LEU A 524 20.83 -7.02 14.62
N ASP A 525 19.50 -7.05 14.76
CA ASP A 525 18.54 -7.58 13.79
C ASP A 525 17.65 -6.42 13.32
N ILE A 526 17.66 -6.16 12.02
CA ILE A 526 16.88 -5.11 11.36
C ILE A 526 15.96 -5.78 10.34
N SER A 527 14.68 -5.46 10.40
CA SER A 527 13.73 -5.83 9.35
C SER A 527 12.70 -4.74 9.09
N PHE A 528 12.34 -4.58 7.82
CA PHE A 528 11.29 -3.67 7.38
C PHE A 528 10.82 -4.07 5.98
N TYR A 529 9.68 -3.53 5.58
CA TYR A 529 9.21 -3.55 4.20
C TYR A 529 9.35 -2.16 3.61
N PHE A 530 9.62 -2.07 2.31
CA PHE A 530 9.59 -0.81 1.59
C PHE A 530 8.86 -0.95 0.26
N ARG A 531 8.33 0.19 -0.21
CA ARG A 531 7.75 0.36 -1.54
C ARG A 531 8.18 1.72 -2.06
N THR A 532 8.69 1.81 -3.29
CA THR A 532 9.23 3.05 -3.84
C THR A 532 9.31 3.04 -5.37
N THR A 533 9.26 4.22 -5.97
CA THR A 533 9.64 4.48 -7.38
C THR A 533 10.96 5.24 -7.50
N ALA A 534 11.61 5.56 -6.36
CA ALA A 534 12.85 6.30 -6.33
C ALA A 534 14.01 5.45 -6.87
N LEU A 535 14.90 6.08 -7.64
CA LEU A 535 16.04 5.39 -8.27
C LEU A 535 17.15 5.03 -7.28
N SER A 536 17.19 5.72 -6.14
CA SER A 536 18.08 5.49 -5.00
C SER A 536 17.54 6.20 -3.75
N GLY A 537 18.04 5.83 -2.58
CA GLY A 537 17.68 6.50 -1.32
C GLY A 537 18.14 5.75 -0.07
N VAL A 538 18.42 6.48 1.02
CA VAL A 538 18.81 5.89 2.30
C VAL A 538 17.57 5.58 3.14
N PHE A 539 17.32 4.30 3.41
CA PHE A 539 16.19 3.88 4.26
C PHE A 539 16.46 4.16 5.75
N LEU A 540 17.70 3.93 6.17
CA LEU A 540 18.07 3.97 7.58
C LEU A 540 19.54 4.32 7.72
N GLU A 541 19.84 5.18 8.70
CA GLU A 541 21.21 5.45 9.10
C GLU A 541 21.35 5.65 10.62
N ASN A 542 22.41 5.07 11.21
CA ASN A 542 22.79 5.33 12.59
C ASN A 542 24.30 5.54 12.72
N TRP A 543 24.70 6.66 13.33
CA TRP A 543 26.09 7.03 13.52
C TRP A 543 26.53 6.88 14.98
N GLY A 544 27.76 6.40 15.15
CA GLY A 544 28.55 6.43 16.37
C GLY A 544 29.80 7.29 16.17
N CYS A 545 30.49 7.66 17.26
CA CYS A 545 31.80 8.33 17.21
C CYS A 545 32.85 7.63 16.32
N ARG A 546 32.76 6.30 16.14
CA ARG A 546 33.70 5.47 15.36
C ARG A 546 33.06 4.35 14.54
N ASN A 547 31.75 4.19 14.62
CA ASN A 547 31.00 3.07 14.03
C ASN A 547 29.78 3.63 13.33
N TYR A 548 29.25 2.95 12.32
CA TYR A 548 27.95 3.31 11.75
C TYR A 548 27.27 2.09 11.13
N ILE A 549 25.98 2.23 10.88
CA ILE A 549 25.21 1.33 10.05
C ILE A 549 24.34 2.14 9.10
N ARG A 550 24.21 1.67 7.87
CA ARG A 550 23.36 2.27 6.84
C ARG A 550 22.74 1.19 5.98
N ILE A 551 21.44 1.32 5.70
CA ILE A 551 20.76 0.50 4.69
C ILE A 551 20.21 1.46 3.64
N GLU A 552 20.56 1.22 2.38
CA GLU A 552 20.20 2.09 1.26
C GLU A 552 19.83 1.31 0.01
N LEU A 553 18.96 1.91 -0.80
CA LEU A 553 18.78 1.59 -2.21
C LEU A 553 19.85 2.36 -2.98
N ASN A 554 20.95 1.70 -3.33
CA ASN A 554 22.07 2.36 -4.02
C ASN A 554 21.74 2.57 -5.50
N THR A 555 21.07 1.60 -6.13
CA THR A 555 20.51 1.69 -7.48
C THR A 555 19.13 1.07 -7.50
N THR A 556 18.40 1.21 -8.62
CA THR A 556 17.10 0.57 -8.82
C THR A 556 17.09 -0.94 -8.58
N ARG A 557 18.24 -1.63 -8.55
CA ARG A 557 18.35 -3.10 -8.41
C ARG A 557 19.26 -3.55 -7.27
N ASP A 558 19.94 -2.62 -6.59
CA ASP A 558 20.96 -2.94 -5.59
C ASP A 558 20.57 -2.36 -4.22
N VAL A 559 20.26 -3.24 -3.27
CA VAL A 559 20.11 -2.87 -1.85
C VAL A 559 21.41 -3.16 -1.12
N VAL A 560 21.90 -2.16 -0.39
CA VAL A 560 23.20 -2.20 0.28
C VAL A 560 23.02 -2.07 1.79
N PHE A 561 23.68 -2.93 2.55
CA PHE A 561 23.87 -2.80 4.00
C PHE A 561 25.34 -2.47 4.25
N ALA A 562 25.63 -1.20 4.54
CA ALA A 562 26.96 -0.69 4.87
C ALA A 562 27.12 -0.54 6.39
N TYR A 563 28.30 -0.88 6.90
CA TYR A 563 28.59 -0.81 8.33
C TYR A 563 30.08 -0.63 8.62
N ASP A 564 30.40 0.05 9.73
CA ASP A 564 31.70 0.00 10.39
C ASP A 564 31.49 -0.36 11.86
N ILE A 565 32.20 -1.40 12.31
CA ILE A 565 32.15 -1.94 13.68
C ILE A 565 33.51 -1.80 14.39
N GLY A 566 34.39 -0.94 13.88
CA GLY A 566 35.73 -0.68 14.40
C GLY A 566 36.86 -1.36 13.61
N ASN A 567 36.54 -1.99 12.48
CA ASN A 567 37.51 -2.65 11.59
C ASN A 567 37.60 -1.99 10.20
N GLY A 568 36.93 -0.86 9.99
CA GLY A 568 36.85 -0.16 8.71
C GLY A 568 35.55 -0.44 7.97
N ASP A 569 35.34 0.32 6.89
CA ASP A 569 34.13 0.31 6.07
C ASP A 569 33.91 -1.02 5.35
N GLU A 570 32.77 -1.66 5.61
CA GLU A 570 32.33 -2.88 4.94
C GLU A 570 30.90 -2.74 4.40
N ASN A 571 30.55 -3.51 3.37
CA ASN A 571 29.20 -3.54 2.84
C ASN A 571 28.77 -4.93 2.31
N LEU A 572 27.45 -5.18 2.36
CA LEU A 572 26.78 -6.31 1.72
C LEU A 572 25.81 -5.78 0.68
N THR A 573 25.86 -6.30 -0.55
CA THR A 573 24.94 -5.89 -1.63
C THR A 573 24.10 -7.07 -2.08
N VAL A 574 22.78 -6.91 -2.05
CA VAL A 574 21.83 -7.84 -2.70
C VAL A 574 21.39 -7.21 -4.02
N ARG A 575 21.69 -7.90 -5.13
CA ARG A 575 21.29 -7.50 -6.48
C ARG A 575 20.11 -8.32 -6.97
N SER A 576 19.07 -7.65 -7.44
CA SER A 576 17.91 -8.29 -8.06
C SER A 576 17.99 -8.29 -9.60
N PRO A 577 17.48 -9.33 -10.29
CA PRO A 577 17.32 -9.31 -11.74
C PRO A 577 16.29 -8.26 -12.20
N VAL A 578 15.31 -7.92 -11.36
CA VAL A 578 14.27 -6.90 -11.59
C VAL A 578 14.48 -5.68 -10.68
N PRO A 579 14.04 -4.47 -11.08
CA PRO A 579 14.11 -3.30 -10.21
C PRO A 579 13.34 -3.51 -8.90
N PHE A 580 13.91 -3.07 -7.78
CA PHE A 580 13.23 -2.88 -6.49
C PHE A 580 12.46 -1.54 -6.39
N SER A 581 12.47 -0.78 -7.47
CA SER A 581 11.77 0.52 -7.63
C SER A 581 10.55 0.36 -8.55
N ASP A 582 9.98 -0.84 -8.55
CA ASP A 582 8.86 -1.27 -9.38
C ASP A 582 7.50 -0.94 -8.76
N ASP A 583 7.50 -0.20 -7.65
CA ASP A 583 6.32 0.15 -6.84
C ASP A 583 5.60 -1.05 -6.20
N GLU A 584 6.29 -2.18 -6.04
CA GLU A 584 5.83 -3.32 -5.24
C GLU A 584 6.45 -3.32 -3.83
N TRP A 585 5.88 -4.13 -2.94
CA TRP A 585 6.41 -4.30 -1.59
C TRP A 585 7.59 -5.26 -1.57
N HIS A 586 8.72 -4.77 -1.08
CA HIS A 586 9.93 -5.57 -0.85
C HIS A 586 10.26 -5.67 0.63
N GLN A 587 10.75 -6.84 1.07
CA GLN A 587 11.17 -7.11 2.44
C GLN A 587 12.69 -7.07 2.56
N VAL A 588 13.21 -6.25 3.46
CA VAL A 588 14.64 -6.23 3.82
C VAL A 588 14.85 -6.88 5.18
N LYS A 589 15.85 -7.77 5.26
CA LYS A 589 16.35 -8.35 6.52
C LYS A 589 17.86 -8.23 6.58
N ALA A 590 18.37 -7.53 7.59
CA ALA A 590 19.79 -7.36 7.84
C ALA A 590 20.12 -7.79 9.27
N GLU A 591 21.17 -8.59 9.44
CA GLU A 591 21.62 -9.04 10.74
C GLU A 591 23.12 -8.90 10.87
N ILE A 592 23.59 -8.47 12.04
CA ILE A 592 25.01 -8.44 12.40
C ILE A 592 25.19 -8.96 13.82
N ASN A 593 26.16 -9.84 14.00
CA ASN A 593 26.54 -10.40 15.30
C ASN A 593 28.05 -10.68 15.34
N VAL A 594 28.53 -11.22 16.45
CA VAL A 594 29.96 -11.56 16.66
C VAL A 594 30.54 -12.57 15.67
N LYS A 595 29.71 -13.31 14.90
CA LYS A 595 30.15 -14.32 13.94
C LYS A 595 30.06 -13.86 12.49
N LEU A 596 29.05 -13.05 12.15
CA LEU A 596 28.77 -12.66 10.76
C LEU A 596 27.87 -11.44 10.66
N ALA A 597 27.91 -10.80 9.50
CA ALA A 597 26.89 -9.92 8.98
C ALA A 597 26.17 -10.60 7.79
N ARG A 598 24.86 -10.42 7.66
CA ARG A 598 24.09 -10.94 6.53
C ARG A 598 22.96 -10.01 6.10
N LEU A 599 22.67 -9.99 4.81
CA LEU A 599 21.60 -9.23 4.17
C LEU A 599 20.78 -10.14 3.25
N ARG A 600 19.46 -9.96 3.26
CA ARG A 600 18.53 -10.58 2.31
C ARG A 600 17.43 -9.59 1.95
N VAL A 601 17.04 -9.61 0.69
CA VAL A 601 15.86 -8.91 0.17
C VAL A 601 14.91 -9.95 -0.44
N ASP A 602 13.63 -9.90 -0.06
CA ASP A 602 12.57 -10.82 -0.49
C ASP A 602 12.91 -12.31 -0.31
N LYS A 603 12.83 -13.09 -1.39
CA LYS A 603 13.17 -14.51 -1.46
C LYS A 603 14.57 -14.74 -2.07
N LEU A 604 15.36 -13.68 -2.26
CA LEU A 604 16.72 -13.82 -2.77
C LEU A 604 17.64 -14.49 -1.73
N PRO A 605 18.72 -15.16 -2.16
CA PRO A 605 19.68 -15.79 -1.26
C PRO A 605 20.33 -14.79 -0.30
N TRP A 606 20.72 -15.27 0.89
CA TRP A 606 21.46 -14.46 1.85
C TRP A 606 22.86 -14.11 1.33
N VAL A 607 23.21 -12.83 1.40
CA VAL A 607 24.58 -12.36 1.23
C VAL A 607 25.20 -12.30 2.63
N VAL A 608 26.31 -13.01 2.85
CA VAL A 608 26.91 -13.22 4.18
C VAL A 608 28.38 -12.83 4.17
N ARG A 609 28.82 -12.12 5.21
CA ARG A 609 30.22 -11.83 5.52
C ARG A 609 30.55 -12.35 6.92
N LEU A 610 31.59 -13.18 7.03
CA LEU A 610 32.07 -13.69 8.32
C LEU A 610 32.87 -12.61 9.05
N ALA A 611 32.73 -12.55 10.37
CA ALA A 611 33.48 -11.64 11.23
C ALA A 611 34.95 -12.09 11.36
N PRO A 612 35.93 -11.17 11.38
CA PRO A 612 37.33 -11.50 11.59
C PRO A 612 37.59 -12.19 12.95
N PRO A 613 38.57 -13.11 13.07
CA PRO A 613 38.83 -13.88 14.31
C PRO A 613 39.22 -13.08 15.56
N GLN A 614 39.36 -11.76 15.47
CA GLN A 614 39.75 -10.85 16.57
C GLN A 614 38.85 -9.61 16.70
N SER A 615 37.70 -9.58 16.03
CA SER A 615 36.80 -8.43 16.09
C SER A 615 35.98 -8.41 17.38
N TYR A 616 36.18 -7.38 18.21
CA TYR A 616 35.21 -7.02 19.26
C TYR A 616 34.10 -6.20 18.60
N VAL A 617 32.97 -6.84 18.28
CA VAL A 617 31.79 -6.13 17.75
C VAL A 617 31.24 -5.25 18.87
N ARG A 618 31.47 -3.94 18.78
CA ARG A 618 30.97 -2.95 19.74
C ARG A 618 30.12 -1.92 19.01
N LEU A 619 28.82 -2.22 18.92
CA LEU A 619 27.83 -1.39 18.25
C LEU A 619 27.35 -0.28 19.20
N GLU A 620 28.28 0.62 19.54
CA GLU A 620 28.00 1.85 20.29
C GLU A 620 27.69 2.97 19.30
N PHE A 621 26.40 3.28 19.18
CA PHE A 621 25.91 4.45 18.49
C PHE A 621 25.69 5.54 19.55
N ASP A 622 25.99 6.79 19.22
CA ASP A 622 25.83 7.94 20.13
C ASP A 622 24.97 9.05 19.51
N ARG A 623 24.53 8.87 18.26
CA ARG A 623 23.57 9.73 17.57
C ARG A 623 22.18 9.08 17.49
N PRO A 624 21.11 9.87 17.26
CA PRO A 624 19.79 9.33 16.96
C PRO A 624 19.81 8.48 15.68
N LEU A 625 18.92 7.51 15.60
CA LEU A 625 18.66 6.74 14.38
C LEU A 625 17.82 7.59 13.42
N TYR A 626 18.30 7.75 12.19
CA TYR A 626 17.66 8.54 11.13
C TYR A 626 16.93 7.64 10.13
N VAL A 627 15.70 8.02 9.80
CA VAL A 627 14.95 7.55 8.61
C VAL A 627 14.56 8.81 7.85
N GLU A 628 15.20 9.11 6.72
CA GLU A 628 15.14 10.44 6.09
C GLU A 628 14.47 10.45 4.71
N THR A 629 13.65 11.47 4.47
CA THR A 629 13.47 12.10 3.14
C THR A 629 14.17 13.45 3.18
N GLY A 630 14.96 13.77 2.17
CA GLY A 630 15.92 14.87 2.22
C GLY A 630 15.30 16.25 2.50
N VAL A 631 15.64 16.83 3.66
CA VAL A 631 15.97 18.26 3.77
C VAL A 631 17.30 18.37 4.51
N ILE A 632 18.20 19.06 3.83
CA ILE A 632 19.62 19.28 4.10
C ILE A 632 19.80 20.03 5.43
N ASP A 633 20.45 19.41 6.41
CA ASP A 633 21.11 20.17 7.47
C ASP A 633 22.26 20.96 6.83
N PRO A 634 22.30 22.30 6.95
CA PRO A 634 23.39 23.10 6.40
C PRO A 634 24.78 22.73 6.95
N GLU A 635 24.90 22.06 8.11
CA GLU A 635 26.18 21.56 8.62
C GLU A 635 26.61 20.21 8.00
N ILE A 636 25.70 19.48 7.33
CA ILE A 636 25.95 18.15 6.74
C ILE A 636 26.07 18.22 5.19
N GLN A 637 26.28 19.43 4.64
CA GLN A 637 26.55 19.64 3.20
C GLN A 637 27.77 18.88 2.63
N LYS A 638 28.60 18.25 3.46
CA LYS A 638 29.82 17.55 3.03
C LYS A 638 29.60 16.09 2.58
N TYR A 639 28.46 15.46 2.89
CA TYR A 639 28.30 14.00 2.72
C TYR A 639 27.11 13.51 1.84
N ASN A 640 26.32 14.43 1.25
CA ASN A 640 25.33 14.19 0.18
C ASN A 640 24.86 12.74 -0.07
N THR A 641 24.03 12.20 0.81
CA THR A 641 23.22 11.00 0.53
C THR A 641 21.79 11.41 0.17
N PRO A 642 21.20 10.91 -0.93
CA PRO A 642 19.80 11.16 -1.25
C PRO A 642 18.89 10.51 -0.20
N GLY A 643 17.95 11.28 0.36
CA GLY A 643 16.94 10.73 1.27
C GLY A 643 16.00 9.75 0.55
N PHE A 644 15.44 8.80 1.27
CA PHE A 644 14.47 7.84 0.75
C PHE A 644 13.13 8.54 0.48
N SER A 645 12.54 8.35 -0.69
CA SER A 645 11.14 8.71 -0.97
C SER A 645 10.36 7.44 -1.27
N GLY A 646 9.21 7.26 -0.64
CA GLY A 646 8.49 6.00 -0.72
C GLY A 646 7.74 5.67 0.55
N CYS A 647 7.67 4.39 0.86
CA CYS A 647 6.88 3.85 1.95
C CYS A 647 7.71 2.87 2.74
N LEU A 648 7.71 2.98 4.07
CA LEU A 648 8.27 1.96 4.95
C LEU A 648 7.16 1.35 5.80
N SER A 649 7.16 0.03 5.90
CA SER A 649 6.26 -0.71 6.78
C SER A 649 6.99 -1.65 7.72
N GLY A 650 6.43 -1.90 8.90
CA GLY A 650 6.89 -2.98 9.79
C GLY A 650 8.33 -2.83 10.26
N VAL A 651 8.83 -1.59 10.39
CA VAL A 651 10.20 -1.33 10.82
C VAL A 651 10.45 -1.90 12.21
N LYS A 652 11.49 -2.71 12.34
CA LYS A 652 11.85 -3.45 13.55
C LYS A 652 13.36 -3.40 13.77
N PHE A 653 13.77 -3.03 14.98
CA PHE A 653 15.15 -3.10 15.47
C PHE A 653 15.21 -3.99 16.70
N ASN A 654 15.82 -5.17 16.60
CA ASN A 654 15.80 -6.17 17.66
C ASN A 654 14.35 -6.44 18.13
N SER A 655 13.98 -6.04 19.35
CA SER A 655 12.62 -6.16 19.89
C SER A 655 11.82 -4.85 19.87
N ILE A 656 12.37 -3.78 19.30
CA ILE A 656 11.76 -2.44 19.24
C ILE A 656 11.00 -2.29 17.92
N LEU A 657 9.74 -1.85 18.00
CA LEU A 657 8.87 -1.49 16.87
C LEU A 657 8.69 0.04 16.86
N PRO A 658 9.56 0.79 16.17
CA PRO A 658 9.66 2.24 16.35
C PRO A 658 8.45 2.98 15.80
N LEU A 659 7.84 2.48 14.71
CA LEU A 659 6.64 3.08 14.12
C LEU A 659 5.42 2.94 15.04
N LYS A 660 5.31 1.84 15.80
CA LYS A 660 4.29 1.60 16.83
C LYS A 660 4.39 2.59 18.00
N ALA A 661 5.60 3.06 18.31
CA ALA A 661 5.86 4.01 19.40
C ALA A 661 5.49 5.47 19.05
N ILE A 662 5.45 5.82 17.75
CA ILE A 662 5.11 7.16 17.27
C ILE A 662 3.60 7.42 17.31
N PHE A 663 2.81 6.48 16.79
CA PHE A 663 1.36 6.67 16.65
C PHE A 663 0.55 6.36 17.91
N ARG A 664 1.16 5.71 18.92
CA ARG A 664 0.51 5.38 20.19
C ARG A 664 1.47 5.54 21.37
N PRO A 665 1.58 6.74 21.97
CA PRO A 665 2.40 6.96 23.15
C PRO A 665 1.80 6.22 24.35
N SER A 666 2.27 5.00 24.62
CA SER A 666 2.14 4.40 25.95
C SER A 666 2.88 5.32 26.93
N GLY A 667 2.22 5.78 27.99
CA GLY A 667 2.65 6.85 28.92
C GLY A 667 4.00 6.70 29.66
N ARG A 668 4.93 5.87 29.17
CA ARG A 668 6.36 6.00 29.42
C ARG A 668 7.02 6.75 28.26
N LEU A 669 7.34 8.02 28.53
CA LEU A 669 8.11 8.90 27.64
C LEU A 669 9.38 8.20 27.12
N VAL A 670 9.39 7.87 25.83
CA VAL A 670 10.61 7.71 25.04
C VAL A 670 10.66 8.95 24.14
N PRO A 671 11.60 9.89 24.33
CA PRO A 671 11.60 11.13 23.56
C PRO A 671 11.97 10.82 22.11
N TYR A 672 11.00 10.95 21.20
CA TYR A 672 11.22 11.01 19.75
C TYR A 672 11.03 12.46 19.29
N ASN A 673 11.71 12.85 18.20
CA ASN A 673 11.57 14.18 17.62
C ASN A 673 11.23 14.03 16.13
N ILE A 674 10.11 14.62 15.71
CA ILE A 674 9.68 14.63 14.31
C ILE A 674 10.12 15.97 13.72
N LYS A 675 10.91 15.93 12.63
CA LYS A 675 11.14 17.12 11.79
C LYS A 675 10.45 16.90 10.45
N GLY A 676 9.54 17.80 10.08
CA GLY A 676 8.67 17.68 8.90
C GLY A 676 7.27 17.16 9.23
N GLU A 677 6.41 17.05 8.22
CA GLU A 677 5.05 16.49 8.34
C GLU A 677 5.09 15.01 7.97
N LEU A 678 4.77 14.13 8.94
CA LEU A 678 4.64 12.70 8.73
C LEU A 678 3.17 12.34 8.68
N VAL A 679 2.77 11.68 7.59
CA VAL A 679 1.40 11.21 7.42
C VAL A 679 1.34 9.73 7.77
N GLU A 680 0.55 9.38 8.80
CA GLU A 680 0.12 8.00 9.03
C GLU A 680 -0.66 7.55 7.78
N SER A 681 -0.10 6.60 7.03
CA SER A 681 -0.58 6.30 5.70
C SER A 681 -0.45 4.81 5.43
N ASN A 682 -1.46 4.22 4.80
CA ASN A 682 -1.45 2.86 4.27
C ASN A 682 -0.65 2.75 2.96
N CYS A 683 0.02 3.82 2.51
CA CYS A 683 0.76 3.82 1.27
C CYS A 683 -0.11 3.35 0.09
N GLY A 684 -1.29 3.99 -0.05
CA GLY A 684 -2.09 3.92 -1.27
C GLY A 684 -1.18 4.08 -2.49
N SER A 685 -1.40 3.26 -3.50
CA SER A 685 -0.44 3.02 -4.58
C SER A 685 0.13 4.31 -5.15
N MET A 686 1.47 4.30 -5.28
CA MET A 686 2.10 5.26 -6.17
C MET A 686 1.62 4.91 -7.59
N PRO A 687 1.41 5.90 -8.46
CA PRO A 687 1.05 5.59 -9.83
C PRO A 687 2.20 4.83 -10.49
N LEU A 688 1.85 3.72 -11.15
CA LEU A 688 2.70 3.06 -12.12
C LEU A 688 3.26 4.13 -13.05
N SER A 689 4.58 4.25 -13.12
CA SER A 689 5.20 4.76 -14.34
C SER A 689 4.99 3.66 -15.38
N ILE A 690 3.88 3.76 -16.11
CA ILE A 690 3.71 3.01 -17.35
C ILE A 690 4.84 3.49 -18.25
N LEU A 691 5.95 2.75 -18.25
CA LEU A 691 6.85 2.75 -19.39
C LEU A 691 6.02 2.12 -20.51
N ASP A 692 5.52 2.96 -21.41
CA ASP A 692 5.04 2.52 -22.71
C ASP A 692 6.13 1.66 -23.34
N ILE A 693 5.91 0.34 -23.34
CA ILE A 693 6.76 -0.58 -24.10
C ILE A 693 6.39 -0.35 -25.56
N PRO A 694 7.34 0.08 -26.42
CA PRO A 694 7.07 0.21 -27.85
C PRO A 694 6.54 -1.12 -28.40
N PRO A 695 5.57 -1.13 -29.33
CA PRO A 695 4.95 -2.35 -29.89
C PRO A 695 5.95 -3.36 -30.45
N GLU A 696 7.18 -2.91 -30.73
CA GLU A 696 8.30 -3.67 -31.25
C GLU A 696 8.99 -4.57 -30.20
N MET A 697 8.70 -4.38 -28.90
CA MET A 697 9.27 -5.18 -27.80
C MET A 697 8.23 -5.98 -26.98
N ASP A 698 6.98 -6.04 -27.42
CA ASP A 698 5.97 -6.93 -26.84
C ASP A 698 6.10 -8.36 -27.44
N PRO A 699 6.46 -9.39 -26.66
CA PRO A 699 6.54 -10.78 -27.13
C PRO A 699 5.17 -11.38 -27.53
N TRP A 700 4.07 -10.63 -27.39
CA TRP A 700 2.70 -11.03 -27.76
C TRP A 700 2.06 -10.19 -28.88
N TYR A 701 2.80 -9.29 -29.53
CA TYR A 701 2.29 -8.52 -30.66
C TYR A 701 2.09 -9.41 -31.90
N MET A 702 0.86 -9.91 -32.12
CA MET A 702 0.47 -10.60 -33.34
C MET A 702 -0.09 -9.62 -34.37
N GLY A 703 0.73 -9.30 -35.38
CA GLY A 703 0.32 -8.57 -36.57
C GLY A 703 -0.78 -9.29 -37.36
N THR A 704 -1.65 -8.49 -37.96
CA THR A 704 -2.80 -8.91 -38.75
C THR A 704 -2.43 -9.76 -39.97
N GLY A 705 -3.03 -10.95 -40.11
CA GLY A 705 -3.32 -11.54 -41.42
C GLY A 705 -3.03 -13.04 -41.60
N MET A 706 -4.12 -13.79 -41.82
CA MET A 706 -4.26 -15.07 -42.56
C MET A 706 -4.54 -16.38 -41.78
N SER A 707 -5.83 -16.77 -41.84
CA SER A 707 -6.44 -18.10 -42.11
C SER A 707 -6.10 -19.37 -41.30
N HIS A 708 -7.04 -19.75 -40.41
CA HIS A 708 -7.68 -21.08 -40.16
C HIS A 708 -6.83 -22.37 -39.88
N PRO A 709 -7.43 -23.45 -39.30
CA PRO A 709 -8.15 -23.61 -38.03
C PRO A 709 -7.67 -24.88 -37.23
N LEU A 710 -8.37 -25.22 -36.13
CA LEU A 710 -8.23 -26.41 -35.23
C LEU A 710 -7.24 -26.18 -34.07
N LEU A 711 -7.52 -26.42 -32.78
CA LEU A 711 -8.45 -27.31 -32.09
C LEU A 711 -8.73 -26.78 -30.66
N SER A 712 -9.97 -26.99 -30.22
CA SER A 712 -10.52 -26.85 -28.87
C SER A 712 -9.95 -27.84 -27.83
N PHE A 713 -10.25 -27.58 -26.53
CA PHE A 713 -10.09 -28.42 -25.31
C PHE A 713 -8.71 -28.26 -24.61
N LEU A 714 -8.54 -28.04 -23.28
CA LEU A 714 -9.35 -28.26 -22.07
C LEU A 714 -8.78 -27.43 -20.89
N PHE A 715 -9.66 -27.01 -19.97
CA PHE A 715 -9.34 -26.70 -18.56
C PHE A 715 -8.84 -27.96 -17.83
N GLN A 716 -7.82 -27.87 -16.96
CA GLN A 716 -7.84 -28.59 -15.66
C GLN A 716 -6.76 -28.15 -14.65
N VAL A 717 -7.22 -28.06 -13.40
CA VAL A 717 -6.56 -27.90 -12.10
C VAL A 717 -5.42 -28.89 -11.85
N LYS A 718 -4.35 -28.48 -11.12
CA LYS A 718 -3.47 -29.43 -10.41
C LYS A 718 -2.88 -28.85 -9.12
N THR A 719 -3.12 -29.56 -8.02
CA THR A 719 -2.48 -29.47 -6.70
C THR A 719 -1.79 -30.81 -6.41
N LEU A 720 -0.65 -30.76 -5.69
CA LEU A 720 0.08 -31.82 -4.96
C LEU A 720 0.81 -32.91 -5.78
N VAL A 721 2.11 -33.13 -5.51
CA VAL A 721 2.64 -34.19 -4.61
C VAL A 721 4.18 -34.18 -4.65
N SER A 722 4.75 -34.37 -3.46
CA SER A 722 6.14 -34.63 -3.09
C SER A 722 6.78 -35.86 -3.75
N GLU A 723 8.01 -35.71 -4.25
CA GLU A 723 8.90 -36.85 -4.54
C GLU A 723 9.66 -37.29 -3.28
N LEU A 724 9.40 -38.52 -2.85
CA LEU A 724 10.30 -39.35 -2.07
C LEU A 724 10.40 -40.68 -2.83
N THR A 725 11.58 -41.00 -3.35
CA THR A 725 11.91 -42.33 -3.88
C THR A 725 12.78 -43.13 -2.90
N PRO A 726 12.68 -44.48 -2.91
CA PRO A 726 13.10 -45.38 -1.82
C PRO A 726 14.49 -46.03 -2.08
N PRO A 727 15.00 -46.88 -1.17
CA PRO A 727 16.42 -47.23 -1.08
C PRO A 727 16.77 -48.50 -1.89
N SER A 728 18.03 -48.58 -2.33
CA SER A 728 18.67 -49.83 -2.74
C SER A 728 19.94 -50.07 -1.92
N THR A 729 19.93 -51.19 -1.21
CA THR A 729 21.05 -51.85 -0.52
C THR A 729 22.17 -52.28 -1.47
N SER A 730 23.45 -52.17 -1.06
CA SER A 730 24.41 -53.30 -1.05
C SER A 730 25.77 -52.93 -0.45
N CYS A 731 26.21 -53.75 0.50
CA CYS A 731 27.57 -54.20 0.84
C CYS A 731 28.79 -53.43 0.27
N ALA A 732 29.59 -52.84 1.18
CA ALA A 732 31.00 -53.18 1.47
C ALA A 732 31.47 -52.33 2.64
#